data_AF-A0A0V0ZTB5-F1
#
_entry.id   AF-A0A0V0ZTB5-F1
#
_cell.length_a   1.000
_cell.length_b   1.000
_cell.length_c   1.000
_cell.angle_alpha   90.00
_cell.angle_beta   90.00
_cell.angle_gamma   90.00
#
_symmetry.space_group_name_H-M   'P 1'
#
loop_
_entity.id
_entity.type
_entity.pdbx_description
1 polymer ?
#
loop_
_entity_poly.entity_id
_entity_poly.type
_entity_poly.pdbx_seq_one_letter_code
_entity_poly.pdbx_strand_id
1 'polypeptide(L)'
;MSLFRKTLSFAVLAVGSKAYGLEIKLDGESELSVFALNSEETSENNEEEKKSTEAKIELLALALDECGLFAVCDSRKRLQIFDIRRKIQIFHCTTPKQATSLVFINDGQSVIIADRAGNVYQFEPPSSKPSVLLGHISMILDLIFSPDLRYIVSCDRDNRIRVSNFPNTYNIETFCVGHKDFVRSLGWMKVDEHLSFLMSASGDGAIGIWQLPIGKLIYLYNYRESLKRLNSVIPVDAEISKLVVYEQCFVLSFFNVSACLVVQIDFSKWNFQETVLKCDGPVFDHIFAEGLLYVVQKCRSNPVVLFSFEANCYKRVESNLQRFNNDAELCSAVDQCESVALPLIKFGSFFDKREKELTTLKNENWKKIALQDLLESVLLHLTCSSLLRFCAFGNNIHLGNIFSLHVYWLLKKHILENMIYFFLLIFLNIFHFFHFYAIAVRAVIQQMFFWKKLCFEKYLSEMSKIHNRTAIITGADVGGIGCELVRILLQYNWTVVATVYDVDMITVLRELFKEIADEHSLVIEVVDFSSLNSIQSFLEKLKRKYDKVNLLVNNAAVMLTPFTEVKNVELQWMVNFIAPTVVTNSLHTLVCKAAEDDGFGRIISVSSTELFAASLNQNWFYNGVVHTRLYRHTSWLNQRFLKSAFSKYILLTPAEGAANVLWTACSPNLRSGAYYENGIEVSLPKMGIVDDEEALQLFLVKRN
;
A
#
# COMPACT_ATOMS: atom_id res chain seq x y z
N MET A 1 25.42 34.06 9.36
CA MET A 1 26.64 33.36 9.80
C MET A 1 26.52 31.90 9.40
N SER A 2 27.28 31.53 8.38
CA SER A 2 27.41 30.17 7.85
C SER A 2 28.14 29.28 8.85
N LEU A 3 27.43 28.34 9.46
CA LEU A 3 28.00 27.16 10.08
C LEU A 3 27.56 25.98 9.21
N PHE A 4 28.38 25.67 8.21
CA PHE A 4 28.36 24.39 7.50
C PHE A 4 28.38 23.27 8.55
N ARG A 5 27.24 22.63 8.81
CA ARG A 5 27.16 21.51 9.76
C ARG A 5 27.58 20.23 9.05
N LYS A 6 28.79 19.79 9.38
CA LYS A 6 29.41 18.51 9.05
C LYS A 6 28.41 17.38 9.27
N THR A 7 28.27 16.48 8.31
CA THR A 7 27.58 15.20 8.49
C THR A 7 28.32 14.40 9.56
N LEU A 8 27.59 13.91 10.56
CA LEU A 8 28.12 13.14 11.69
C LEU A 8 27.60 11.72 11.55
N SER A 9 28.47 10.75 11.33
CA SER A 9 28.10 9.33 11.30
C SER A 9 28.36 8.74 12.69
N PHE A 10 27.36 8.10 13.31
CA PHE A 10 27.53 7.55 14.67
C PHE A 10 27.54 6.02 14.67
N ALA A 11 28.52 5.41 15.33
CA ALA A 11 28.46 4.01 15.76
C ALA A 11 28.02 3.98 17.22
N VAL A 12 27.29 2.96 17.68
CA VAL A 12 27.18 2.73 19.12
C VAL A 12 27.54 1.30 19.45
N LEU A 13 28.71 1.09 20.04
CA LEU A 13 29.14 -0.20 20.58
C LEU A 13 28.55 -0.43 21.95
N ALA A 14 27.86 -1.53 22.20
CA ALA A 14 27.34 -1.81 23.52
C ALA A 14 27.99 -3.10 24.06
N VAL A 15 28.70 -2.98 25.19
CA VAL A 15 29.45 -4.07 25.83
C VAL A 15 29.10 -4.12 27.31
N GLY A 16 28.48 -5.22 27.73
CA GLY A 16 28.10 -5.44 29.13
C GLY A 16 27.14 -4.36 29.63
N SER A 17 27.52 -3.62 30.67
CA SER A 17 26.74 -2.51 31.25
C SER A 17 27.11 -1.13 30.68
N LYS A 18 27.79 -1.06 29.52
CA LYS A 18 28.18 0.21 28.91
C LYS A 18 27.79 0.27 27.43
N ALA A 19 27.37 1.44 26.97
CA ALA A 19 27.23 1.79 25.56
C ALA A 19 28.29 2.84 25.20
N TYR A 20 28.86 2.74 24.01
CA TYR A 20 29.98 3.55 23.51
C TYR A 20 29.53 4.15 22.19
N GLY A 21 29.07 5.40 22.20
CA GLY A 21 28.75 6.14 20.98
C GLY A 21 30.00 6.72 20.34
N LEU A 22 30.37 6.22 19.17
CA LEU A 22 31.40 6.80 18.34
C LEU A 22 30.81 7.86 17.42
N GLU A 23 31.33 9.08 17.45
CA GLU A 23 31.03 10.16 16.49
C GLU A 23 32.13 10.21 15.43
N ILE A 24 31.76 10.02 14.16
CA ILE A 24 32.67 10.12 13.00
C ILE A 24 32.36 11.43 12.29
N LYS A 25 33.31 12.38 12.31
CA LYS A 25 33.21 13.66 11.59
C LYS A 25 33.82 13.51 10.20
N LEU A 26 33.21 14.14 9.19
CA LEU A 26 33.68 14.15 7.78
C LEU A 26 35.16 14.52 7.58
N ASP A 27 35.77 15.25 8.50
CA ASP A 27 37.18 15.67 8.41
C ASP A 27 38.16 14.53 8.76
N GLY A 28 37.66 13.30 8.97
CA GLY A 28 38.45 12.15 9.43
C GLY A 28 38.74 12.17 10.93
N GLU A 29 38.29 13.19 11.66
CA GLU A 29 38.36 13.24 13.11
C GLU A 29 37.17 12.51 13.74
N SER A 30 37.46 11.43 14.46
CA SER A 30 36.47 10.69 15.23
C SER A 30 36.58 10.97 16.72
N GLU A 31 35.45 11.18 17.38
CA GLU A 31 35.35 11.43 18.82
C GLU A 31 34.53 10.29 19.48
N LEU A 32 35.14 9.56 20.41
CA LEU A 32 34.46 8.49 21.14
C LEU A 32 33.74 9.07 22.36
N SER A 33 32.46 8.77 22.53
CA SER A 33 31.65 9.11 23.69
C SER A 33 31.18 7.86 24.42
N VAL A 34 31.43 7.78 25.73
CA VAL A 34 31.03 6.63 26.55
C VAL A 34 29.76 6.99 27.32
N PHE A 35 28.73 6.16 27.18
CA PHE A 35 27.48 6.21 27.92
C PHE A 35 27.46 5.05 28.93
N ALA A 36 27.50 5.38 30.22
CA ALA A 36 27.22 4.39 31.25
C ALA A 36 25.74 3.99 31.17
N LEU A 37 25.43 2.70 31.03
CA LEU A 37 24.07 2.21 31.20
C LEU A 37 23.88 2.09 32.71
N ASN A 38 23.32 3.14 33.34
CA ASN A 38 23.24 3.25 34.80
C ASN A 38 22.76 1.93 35.44
N SER A 39 23.67 1.30 36.20
CA SER A 39 23.31 0.51 37.36
C SER A 39 23.11 1.49 38.52
N GLU A 40 21.95 1.41 39.17
CA GLU A 40 21.55 2.13 40.41
C GLU A 40 20.75 3.43 40.21
N GLU A 41 19.48 3.37 40.59
CA GLU A 41 18.89 4.43 41.42
C GLU A 41 18.90 3.92 42.86
N THR A 42 19.46 4.76 43.71
CA THR A 42 19.44 4.75 45.17
C THR A 42 18.02 4.56 45.72
N SER A 43 17.82 3.50 46.51
CA SER A 43 16.85 3.51 47.61
C SER A 43 17.59 3.13 48.88
N GLU A 44 17.73 4.09 49.79
CA GLU A 44 18.16 3.86 51.16
C GLU A 44 17.30 2.77 51.82
N ASN A 45 17.98 1.94 52.63
CA ASN A 45 17.44 0.94 53.55
C ASN A 45 16.91 -0.36 52.91
N ASN A 46 17.80 -1.35 52.78
CA ASN A 46 17.64 -2.67 53.42
C ASN A 46 18.88 -3.55 53.13
N GLU A 47 19.69 -3.81 54.16
CA GLU A 47 20.94 -4.59 54.08
C GLU A 47 20.75 -6.11 53.89
N GLU A 48 19.51 -6.60 53.78
CA GLU A 48 19.23 -8.04 53.70
C GLU A 48 19.08 -8.61 52.28
N GLU A 49 19.01 -7.78 51.23
CA GLU A 49 18.92 -8.26 49.82
C GLU A 49 20.26 -8.27 49.05
N LYS A 50 21.38 -7.94 49.69
CA LYS A 50 22.73 -7.92 49.06
C LYS A 50 23.33 -9.29 48.70
N LYS A 51 22.58 -10.39 48.79
CA LYS A 51 23.10 -11.77 48.58
C LYS A 51 22.50 -12.54 47.41
N SER A 52 21.66 -11.95 46.56
CA SER A 52 21.19 -12.58 45.32
C SER A 52 21.85 -11.97 44.08
N THR A 53 23.08 -12.42 43.81
CA THR A 53 23.75 -12.49 42.49
C THR A 53 23.87 -11.21 41.66
N GLU A 54 25.10 -10.71 41.53
CA GLU A 54 25.58 -9.89 40.41
C GLU A 54 25.44 -10.65 39.07
N ALA A 55 24.21 -10.81 38.57
CA ALA A 55 23.97 -11.40 37.27
C ALA A 55 24.42 -10.41 36.18
N LYS A 56 25.39 -10.86 35.36
CA LYS A 56 25.93 -10.17 34.18
C LYS A 56 24.78 -9.62 33.31
N ILE A 57 24.82 -8.32 33.01
CA ILE A 57 23.82 -7.67 32.16
C ILE A 57 24.25 -7.88 30.70
N GLU A 58 23.38 -8.50 29.91
CA GLU A 58 23.57 -8.70 28.48
C GLU A 58 22.61 -7.78 27.71
N LEU A 59 23.06 -7.26 26.57
CA LEU A 59 22.26 -6.41 25.71
C LEU A 59 21.67 -7.25 24.59
N LEU A 60 20.34 -7.20 24.45
CA LEU A 60 19.61 -8.13 23.60
C LEU A 60 19.19 -7.51 22.28
N ALA A 61 18.78 -6.24 22.30
CA ALA A 61 18.29 -5.54 21.13
C ALA A 61 18.64 -4.06 21.23
N LEU A 62 18.82 -3.42 20.08
CA LEU A 62 19.35 -2.08 20.00
C LEU A 62 18.83 -1.38 18.74
N ALA A 63 18.50 -0.08 18.85
CA ALA A 63 18.07 0.75 17.72
C ALA A 63 18.68 2.15 17.80
N LEU A 64 18.83 2.78 16.63
CA LEU A 64 19.28 4.16 16.49
C LEU A 64 18.29 4.91 15.59
N ASP A 65 17.98 6.15 15.97
CA ASP A 65 17.14 7.06 15.20
C ASP A 65 17.98 8.12 14.46
N GLU A 66 17.43 8.64 13.35
CA GLU A 66 18.04 9.69 12.54
C GLU A 66 18.18 11.04 13.25
N CYS A 67 17.60 11.23 14.44
CA CYS A 67 17.79 12.43 15.25
C CYS A 67 18.92 12.30 16.28
N GLY A 68 19.55 11.12 16.42
CA GLY A 68 20.58 10.86 17.43
C GLY A 68 20.04 10.30 18.74
N LEU A 69 18.86 9.67 18.68
CA LEU A 69 18.34 8.88 19.79
C LEU A 69 18.83 7.44 19.66
N PHE A 70 19.17 6.86 20.80
CA PHE A 70 19.72 5.51 20.90
C PHE A 70 18.89 4.73 21.92
N ALA A 71 18.32 3.60 21.51
CA ALA A 71 17.52 2.73 22.36
C ALA A 71 18.22 1.39 22.55
N VAL A 72 18.22 0.91 23.79
CA VAL A 72 18.79 -0.38 24.20
C VAL A 72 17.77 -1.14 25.00
N CYS A 73 17.69 -2.45 24.80
CA CYS A 73 17.00 -3.35 25.72
C CYS A 73 17.95 -4.42 26.24
N ASP A 74 17.98 -4.58 27.57
CA ASP A 74 18.86 -5.52 28.26
C ASP A 74 18.18 -6.85 28.66
N SER A 75 18.97 -7.79 29.17
CA SER A 75 18.51 -9.09 29.65
C SER A 75 17.55 -8.99 30.85
N ARG A 76 17.53 -7.85 31.54
CA ARG A 76 16.62 -7.51 32.63
C ARG A 76 15.33 -6.85 32.14
N LYS A 77 15.08 -6.82 30.82
CA LYS A 77 13.89 -6.27 30.17
C LYS A 77 13.78 -4.75 30.29
N ARG A 78 14.88 -4.05 30.57
CA ARG A 78 14.87 -2.59 30.67
C ARG A 78 15.11 -1.99 29.30
N LEU A 79 14.14 -1.22 28.80
CA LEU A 79 14.31 -0.32 27.67
C LEU A 79 14.89 0.99 28.19
N GLN A 80 16.01 1.43 27.64
CA GLN A 80 16.61 2.72 27.92
C GLN A 80 16.82 3.48 26.62
N ILE A 81 16.42 4.74 26.58
CA ILE A 81 16.62 5.64 25.45
C ILE A 81 17.52 6.79 25.89
N PHE A 82 18.55 7.06 25.11
CA PHE A 82 19.54 8.10 25.32
C PHE A 82 19.53 9.09 24.15
N ASP A 83 19.77 10.35 24.45
CA ASP A 83 20.14 11.37 23.46
C ASP A 83 21.67 11.42 23.39
N ILE A 84 22.23 10.97 22.26
CA ILE A 84 23.68 10.88 22.06
C ILE A 84 24.32 12.27 22.11
N ARG A 85 23.67 13.28 21.52
CA ARG A 85 24.24 14.63 21.42
C ARG A 85 24.33 15.29 22.79
N ARG A 86 23.30 15.09 23.61
CA ARG A 86 23.25 15.62 24.97
C ARG A 86 23.97 14.74 25.99
N LYS A 87 24.28 13.49 25.62
CA LYS A 87 24.86 12.47 26.50
C LYS A 87 24.02 12.20 27.75
N ILE A 88 22.69 12.20 27.60
CA ILE A 88 21.75 11.97 28.71
C ILE A 88 20.80 10.84 28.39
N GLN A 89 20.37 10.12 29.43
CA GLN A 89 19.23 9.23 29.35
C GLN A 89 17.94 10.07 29.33
N ILE A 90 17.10 9.88 28.31
CA ILE A 90 15.84 10.64 28.16
C ILE A 90 14.62 9.84 28.61
N PHE A 91 14.69 8.51 28.54
CA PHE A 91 13.56 7.65 28.87
C PHE A 91 14.04 6.28 29.31
N HIS A 92 13.33 5.67 30.26
CA HIS A 92 13.51 4.26 30.57
C HIS A 92 12.17 3.65 30.99
N CYS A 93 11.97 2.37 30.66
CA CYS A 93 10.83 1.59 31.13
C CYS A 93 11.14 0.10 31.14
N THR A 94 10.29 -0.69 31.80
CA THR A 94 10.39 -2.16 31.78
C THR A 94 9.47 -2.73 30.72
N THR A 95 10.01 -3.58 29.86
CA THR A 95 9.28 -4.30 28.82
C THR A 95 8.63 -5.58 29.41
N PRO A 96 7.48 -6.03 28.87
CA PRO A 96 6.80 -7.22 29.41
C PRO A 96 7.66 -8.50 29.37
N LYS A 97 8.40 -8.67 28.29
CA LYS A 97 9.32 -9.78 28.02
C LYS A 97 10.60 -9.24 27.38
N GLN A 98 11.63 -10.07 27.35
CA GLN A 98 12.91 -9.74 26.74
C GLN A 98 12.72 -9.40 25.25
N ALA A 99 13.27 -8.26 24.82
CA ALA A 99 13.22 -7.84 23.43
C ALA A 99 14.15 -8.70 22.56
N THR A 100 13.73 -8.92 21.32
CA THR A 100 14.53 -9.57 20.27
C THR A 100 14.92 -8.58 19.16
N SER A 101 14.08 -7.57 18.90
CA SER A 101 14.35 -6.50 17.93
C SER A 101 13.76 -5.17 18.40
N LEU A 102 14.42 -4.08 18.04
CA LEU A 102 14.03 -2.69 18.34
C LEU A 102 14.08 -1.87 17.05
N VAL A 103 13.08 -1.02 16.84
CA VAL A 103 13.04 -0.09 15.71
C VAL A 103 12.44 1.24 16.14
N PHE A 104 13.04 2.36 15.74
CA PHE A 104 12.43 3.68 15.90
C PHE A 104 11.50 4.00 14.72
N ILE A 105 10.41 4.70 15.00
CA ILE A 105 9.50 5.24 13.99
C ILE A 105 9.18 6.71 14.27
N ASN A 106 8.68 7.40 13.24
CA ASN A 106 8.25 8.80 13.32
C ASN A 106 9.35 9.72 13.89
N ASP A 107 10.58 9.57 13.40
CA ASP A 107 11.75 10.35 13.82
C ASP A 107 11.99 10.33 15.35
N GLY A 108 11.94 9.13 15.93
CA GLY A 108 12.22 8.92 17.35
C GLY A 108 11.03 9.15 18.28
N GLN A 109 9.84 9.49 17.77
CA GLN A 109 8.64 9.67 18.60
C GLN A 109 8.08 8.37 19.17
N SER A 110 8.33 7.24 18.51
CA SER A 110 7.90 5.94 19.03
C SER A 110 8.95 4.87 18.81
N VAL A 111 9.00 3.92 19.74
CA VAL A 111 9.88 2.75 19.69
C VAL A 111 9.02 1.51 19.57
N ILE A 112 9.31 0.70 18.56
CA ILE A 112 8.69 -0.59 18.33
C ILE A 112 9.59 -1.68 18.88
N ILE A 113 9.02 -2.60 19.64
CA ILE A 113 9.73 -3.68 20.33
C ILE A 113 9.08 -4.99 19.96
N ALA A 114 9.85 -5.90 19.37
CA ALA A 114 9.46 -7.30 19.26
C ALA A 114 10.04 -8.08 20.46
N ASP A 115 9.28 -9.02 21.01
CA ASP A 115 9.67 -9.78 22.19
C ASP A 115 9.84 -11.30 21.93
N ARG A 116 10.46 -11.98 22.91
CA ARG A 116 10.66 -13.44 22.87
C ARG A 116 9.37 -14.26 22.92
N ALA A 117 8.25 -13.66 23.33
CA ALA A 117 6.94 -14.31 23.40
C ALA A 117 6.13 -14.14 22.10
N GLY A 118 6.68 -13.46 21.09
CA GLY A 118 6.05 -13.25 19.80
C GLY A 118 5.22 -11.97 19.71
N ASN A 119 5.24 -11.09 20.71
CA ASN A 119 4.47 -9.85 20.70
C ASN A 119 5.30 -8.68 20.17
N VAL A 120 4.60 -7.74 19.53
CA VAL A 120 5.16 -6.45 19.09
C VAL A 120 4.42 -5.33 19.80
N TYR A 121 5.18 -4.48 20.48
CA TYR A 121 4.68 -3.34 21.23
C TYR A 121 5.16 -2.03 20.64
N GLN A 122 4.35 -0.99 20.74
CA GLN A 122 4.74 0.39 20.50
C GLN A 122 4.80 1.14 21.83
N PHE A 123 5.92 1.81 22.06
CA PHE A 123 6.15 2.72 23.17
C PHE A 123 6.25 4.14 22.62
N GLU A 124 5.55 5.08 23.26
CA GLU A 124 5.57 6.50 22.91
C GLU A 124 6.12 7.28 24.10
N PRO A 125 7.45 7.54 24.16
CA PRO A 125 8.03 8.32 25.23
C PRO A 125 7.33 9.70 25.35
N PRO A 126 7.04 10.19 26.57
CA PRO A 126 7.48 9.66 27.86
C PRO A 126 6.50 8.64 28.50
N SER A 127 5.49 8.14 27.78
CA SER A 127 4.58 7.11 28.31
C SER A 127 5.29 5.77 28.46
N SER A 128 5.24 5.18 29.66
CA SER A 128 5.74 3.84 29.94
C SER A 128 4.76 2.72 29.61
N LYS A 129 3.53 3.06 29.21
CA LYS A 129 2.48 2.07 28.91
C LYS A 129 2.55 1.67 27.43
N PRO A 130 2.85 0.40 27.09
CA PRO A 130 2.90 -0.04 25.70
C PRO A 130 1.50 -0.24 25.10
N SER A 131 1.37 0.04 23.81
CA SER A 131 0.27 -0.45 22.97
C SER A 131 0.71 -1.72 22.24
N VAL A 132 -0.18 -2.71 22.12
CA VAL A 132 0.10 -3.95 21.38
C VAL A 132 -0.23 -3.71 19.92
N LEU A 133 0.74 -3.94 19.03
CA LEU A 133 0.54 -3.84 17.59
C LEU A 133 0.11 -5.18 16.99
N LEU A 134 0.93 -6.21 17.16
CA LEU A 134 0.65 -7.55 16.62
C LEU A 134 1.28 -8.63 17.49
N GLY A 135 0.85 -9.87 17.28
CA GLY A 135 1.37 -11.04 17.96
C GLY A 135 1.53 -12.22 17.03
N HIS A 136 2.60 -12.96 17.24
CA HIS A 136 2.91 -14.28 16.70
C HIS A 136 2.80 -15.31 17.83
N ILE A 137 2.64 -16.57 17.45
CA ILE A 137 2.66 -17.69 18.41
C ILE A 137 4.11 -18.07 18.76
N SER A 138 5.01 -17.90 17.79
CA SER A 138 6.44 -18.21 17.94
C SER A 138 7.26 -16.95 18.20
N MET A 139 8.50 -17.14 18.64
CA MET A 139 9.45 -16.07 18.90
C MET A 139 9.72 -15.27 17.62
N ILE A 140 9.54 -13.96 17.68
CA ILE A 140 9.97 -13.06 16.59
C ILE A 140 11.48 -12.92 16.65
N LEU A 141 12.14 -13.16 15.52
CA LEU A 141 13.59 -13.09 15.39
C LEU A 141 14.05 -11.76 14.78
N ASP A 142 13.25 -11.17 13.89
CA ASP A 142 13.51 -9.85 13.32
C ASP A 142 12.23 -9.10 12.94
N LEU A 143 12.34 -7.77 12.89
CA LEU A 143 11.25 -6.84 12.64
C LEU A 143 11.76 -5.64 11.84
N ILE A 144 11.18 -5.38 10.68
CA ILE A 144 11.52 -4.21 9.85
C ILE A 144 10.26 -3.54 9.30
N PHE A 145 10.35 -2.25 9.01
CA PHE A 145 9.32 -1.50 8.32
C PHE A 145 9.63 -1.42 6.83
N SER A 146 8.60 -1.38 5.98
CA SER A 146 8.80 -1.00 4.58
C SER A 146 9.34 0.42 4.48
N PRO A 147 10.13 0.76 3.43
CA PRO A 147 10.70 2.09 3.28
C PRO A 147 9.67 3.23 3.25
N ASP A 148 8.45 2.93 2.85
CA ASP A 148 7.30 3.85 2.80
C ASP A 148 6.40 3.78 4.06
N LEU A 149 6.81 3.02 5.08
CA LEU A 149 6.11 2.80 6.35
C LEU A 149 4.68 2.26 6.22
N ARG A 150 4.29 1.72 5.05
CA ARG A 150 2.97 1.09 4.86
C ARG A 150 2.86 -0.28 5.51
N TYR A 151 3.97 -0.98 5.63
CA TYR A 151 4.00 -2.35 6.12
C TYR A 151 4.98 -2.52 7.27
N ILE A 152 4.59 -3.34 8.23
CA ILE A 152 5.47 -3.93 9.22
C ILE A 152 5.70 -5.40 8.84
N VAL A 153 6.96 -5.77 8.68
CA VAL A 153 7.38 -7.13 8.33
C VAL A 153 8.05 -7.75 9.55
N SER A 154 7.57 -8.94 9.92
CA SER A 154 8.04 -9.68 11.09
C SER A 154 8.36 -11.10 10.67
N CYS A 155 9.48 -11.64 11.16
CA CYS A 155 9.81 -13.04 10.94
C CYS A 155 9.98 -13.81 12.24
N ASP A 156 9.55 -15.06 12.23
CA ASP A 156 9.52 -15.90 13.42
C ASP A 156 10.43 -17.13 13.31
N ARG A 157 10.54 -17.84 14.43
CA ARG A 157 11.28 -19.10 14.55
C ARG A 157 10.60 -20.27 13.81
N ASP A 158 9.33 -20.15 13.45
CA ASP A 158 8.53 -21.18 12.75
C ASP A 158 8.53 -20.97 11.22
N ASN A 159 9.52 -20.22 10.72
CA ASN A 159 9.82 -20.01 9.31
C ASN A 159 8.81 -19.09 8.60
N ARG A 160 7.99 -18.36 9.35
CA ARG A 160 6.99 -17.45 8.79
C ARG A 160 7.55 -16.04 8.71
N ILE A 161 7.30 -15.41 7.58
CA ILE A 161 7.49 -13.98 7.38
C ILE A 161 6.10 -13.41 7.17
N ARG A 162 5.64 -12.59 8.11
CA ARG A 162 4.33 -11.95 8.10
C ARG A 162 4.48 -10.49 7.73
N VAL A 163 3.69 -10.06 6.74
CA VAL A 163 3.60 -8.67 6.29
C VAL A 163 2.23 -8.15 6.73
N SER A 164 2.21 -7.17 7.63
CA SER A 164 0.98 -6.56 8.14
C SER A 164 0.95 -5.07 7.82
N ASN A 165 -0.24 -4.51 7.63
CA ASN A 165 -0.40 -3.09 7.36
C ASN A 165 -0.03 -2.27 8.59
N PHE A 166 0.53 -1.09 8.38
CA PHE A 166 0.86 -0.14 9.44
C PHE A 166 0.19 1.20 9.14
N PRO A 167 -0.45 1.86 10.13
CA PRO A 167 -0.55 1.50 11.55
C PRO A 167 -1.60 0.42 11.86
N ASN A 168 -2.40 0.00 10.88
CA ASN A 168 -3.49 -0.97 11.06
C ASN A 168 -3.01 -2.44 11.08
N THR A 169 -2.17 -2.80 12.05
CA THR A 169 -1.47 -4.08 12.16
C THR A 169 -2.35 -5.32 12.38
N TYR A 170 -3.62 -5.10 12.71
CA TYR A 170 -4.64 -6.15 12.70
C TYR A 170 -4.96 -6.67 11.29
N ASN A 171 -4.65 -5.89 10.25
CA ASN A 171 -4.81 -6.31 8.86
C ASN A 171 -3.50 -6.94 8.35
N ILE A 172 -3.55 -8.25 8.11
CA ILE A 172 -2.43 -9.02 7.56
C ILE A 172 -2.55 -8.97 6.04
N GLU A 173 -1.58 -8.34 5.39
CA GLU A 173 -1.56 -8.21 3.94
C GLU A 173 -1.21 -9.54 3.27
N THR A 174 -0.11 -10.16 3.70
CA THR A 174 0.36 -11.43 3.12
C THR A 174 1.32 -12.17 4.05
N PHE A 175 1.66 -13.40 3.67
CA PHE A 175 2.75 -14.18 4.23
C PHE A 175 3.73 -14.57 3.12
N CYS A 176 5.02 -14.39 3.36
CA CYS A 176 6.05 -14.91 2.46
C CYS A 176 6.38 -16.35 2.88
N VAL A 177 5.97 -17.33 2.06
CA VAL A 177 6.08 -18.76 2.36
C VAL A 177 7.09 -19.43 1.43
N GLY A 178 8.10 -20.09 1.98
CA GLY A 178 9.09 -20.82 1.18
C GLY A 178 10.31 -21.31 1.98
N HIS A 179 10.70 -20.62 3.04
CA HIS A 179 11.78 -21.06 3.92
C HIS A 179 11.44 -22.36 4.66
N LYS A 180 12.46 -23.19 4.84
CA LYS A 180 12.34 -24.51 5.50
C LYS A 180 12.82 -24.52 6.95
N ASP A 181 13.44 -23.44 7.38
CA ASP A 181 13.97 -23.27 8.74
C ASP A 181 13.82 -21.80 9.19
N PHE A 182 14.15 -21.51 10.45
CA PHE A 182 13.88 -20.23 11.08
C PHE A 182 14.44 -19.07 10.26
N VAL A 183 13.70 -17.97 10.16
CA VAL A 183 14.14 -16.77 9.44
C VAL A 183 14.76 -15.83 10.46
N ARG A 184 16.07 -15.63 10.36
CA ARG A 184 16.85 -14.93 11.38
C ARG A 184 16.89 -13.42 11.19
N SER A 185 16.96 -12.96 9.95
CA SER A 185 17.20 -11.56 9.65
C SER A 185 16.52 -11.15 8.36
N LEU A 186 16.03 -9.92 8.31
CA LEU A 186 15.34 -9.33 7.18
C LEU A 186 16.10 -8.08 6.70
N GLY A 187 15.93 -7.72 5.43
CA GLY A 187 16.48 -6.48 4.89
C GLY A 187 15.72 -6.00 3.66
N TRP A 188 15.75 -4.69 3.41
CA TRP A 188 15.16 -4.11 2.21
C TRP A 188 16.22 -3.82 1.18
N MET A 189 15.99 -4.33 -0.03
CA MET A 189 16.75 -3.97 -1.21
C MET A 189 15.97 -2.93 -2.00
N LYS A 190 16.56 -1.76 -2.22
CA LYS A 190 16.02 -0.76 -3.15
C LYS A 190 16.76 -0.89 -4.47
N VAL A 191 16.05 -1.31 -5.53
CA VAL A 191 16.63 -1.46 -6.87
C VAL A 191 16.54 -0.14 -7.63
N ASP A 192 15.39 0.53 -7.54
CA ASP A 192 15.15 1.88 -8.06
C ASP A 192 14.10 2.63 -7.19
N GLU A 193 13.58 3.76 -7.64
CA GLU A 193 12.57 4.54 -6.89
C GLU A 193 11.22 3.82 -6.71
N HIS A 194 10.90 2.86 -7.57
CA HIS A 194 9.60 2.18 -7.62
C HIS A 194 9.68 0.69 -7.28
N LEU A 195 10.86 0.08 -7.38
CA LEU A 195 11.09 -1.34 -7.18
C LEU A 195 11.92 -1.58 -5.93
N SER A 196 11.30 -2.26 -4.97
CA SER A 196 11.96 -2.76 -3.77
C SER A 196 11.67 -4.24 -3.58
N PHE A 197 12.66 -4.97 -3.07
CA PHE A 197 12.53 -6.36 -2.70
C PHE A 197 12.77 -6.53 -1.21
N LEU A 198 11.98 -7.38 -0.59
CA LEU A 198 12.27 -7.88 0.74
C LEU A 198 13.29 -9.02 0.60
N MET A 199 14.34 -8.97 1.41
CA MET A 199 15.30 -10.05 1.57
C MET A 199 15.12 -10.70 2.93
N SER A 200 15.23 -12.03 2.97
CA SER A 200 15.17 -12.79 4.22
C SER A 200 16.28 -13.84 4.28
N ALA A 201 16.98 -13.88 5.41
CA ALA A 201 18.03 -14.85 5.68
C ALA A 201 17.52 -15.95 6.62
N SER A 202 17.64 -17.21 6.20
CA SER A 202 17.16 -18.37 6.97
C SER A 202 18.28 -19.34 7.34
N GLY A 203 18.05 -20.10 8.42
CA GLY A 203 18.86 -21.24 8.84
C GLY A 203 18.88 -22.39 7.81
N ASP A 204 17.96 -22.38 6.84
CA ASP A 204 17.87 -23.40 5.79
C ASP A 204 19.04 -23.38 4.80
N GLY A 205 19.88 -22.34 4.86
CA GLY A 205 21.03 -22.18 3.96
C GLY A 205 20.75 -21.28 2.76
N ALA A 206 19.62 -20.57 2.74
CA ALA A 206 19.24 -19.71 1.63
C ALA A 206 18.80 -18.30 2.06
N ILE A 207 18.92 -17.38 1.10
CA ILE A 207 18.36 -16.03 1.16
C ILE A 207 17.15 -15.98 0.22
N GLY A 208 15.98 -15.65 0.75
CA GLY A 208 14.77 -15.42 -0.04
C GLY A 208 14.72 -13.98 -0.53
N ILE A 209 14.44 -13.78 -1.82
CA ILE A 209 14.16 -12.46 -2.42
C ILE A 209 12.68 -12.44 -2.81
N TRP A 210 11.93 -11.54 -2.18
CA TRP A 210 10.47 -11.50 -2.25
C TRP A 210 9.96 -10.20 -2.85
N GLN A 211 8.91 -10.32 -3.65
CA GLN A 211 8.15 -9.18 -4.15
C GLN A 211 6.94 -8.93 -3.25
N LEU A 212 6.88 -7.73 -2.69
CA LEU A 212 5.73 -7.23 -1.92
C LEU A 212 4.90 -6.24 -2.76
N PRO A 213 3.59 -6.10 -2.46
CA PRO A 213 2.85 -6.70 -1.34
C PRO A 213 2.37 -8.15 -1.57
N ILE A 214 2.58 -8.71 -2.78
CA ILE A 214 2.04 -10.03 -3.15
C ILE A 214 2.61 -11.16 -2.26
N GLY A 215 3.85 -11.02 -1.77
CA GLY A 215 4.53 -12.05 -0.97
C GLY A 215 5.12 -13.18 -1.80
N LYS A 216 5.38 -12.92 -3.08
CA LYS A 216 5.88 -13.92 -4.03
C LYS A 216 7.40 -14.08 -3.90
N LEU A 217 7.86 -15.32 -3.76
CA LEU A 217 9.28 -15.65 -3.86
C LEU A 217 9.73 -15.48 -5.32
N ILE A 218 10.65 -14.54 -5.57
CA ILE A 218 11.21 -14.30 -6.90
C ILE A 218 12.44 -15.17 -7.11
N TYR A 219 13.32 -15.21 -6.11
CA TYR A 219 14.56 -15.96 -6.20
C TYR A 219 14.96 -16.49 -4.82
N LEU A 220 15.52 -17.70 -4.81
CA LEU A 220 16.07 -18.35 -3.63
C LEU A 220 17.58 -18.53 -3.83
N TYR A 221 18.37 -17.68 -3.18
CA TYR A 221 19.83 -17.70 -3.30
C TYR A 221 20.45 -18.63 -2.25
N ASN A 222 21.03 -19.75 -2.69
CA ASN A 222 21.67 -20.72 -1.80
C ASN A 222 23.13 -20.33 -1.51
N TYR A 223 23.37 -19.63 -0.40
CA TYR A 223 24.72 -19.19 -0.04
C TYR A 223 25.65 -20.36 0.33
N ARG A 224 25.11 -21.48 0.83
CA ARG A 224 25.93 -22.66 1.16
C ARG A 224 26.60 -23.26 -0.08
N GLU A 225 25.92 -23.24 -1.22
CA GLU A 225 26.50 -23.65 -2.51
C GLU A 225 27.61 -22.69 -2.94
N SER A 226 27.40 -21.37 -2.79
CA SER A 226 28.44 -20.38 -3.05
C SER A 226 29.66 -20.55 -2.16
N LEU A 227 29.48 -20.84 -0.87
CA LEU A 227 30.59 -21.11 0.07
C LEU A 227 31.41 -22.35 -0.36
N LYS A 228 30.75 -23.42 -0.79
CA LYS A 228 31.43 -24.61 -1.35
C LYS A 228 32.19 -24.26 -2.62
N ARG A 229 31.57 -23.54 -3.56
CA ARG A 229 32.18 -23.16 -4.85
C ARG A 229 33.42 -22.29 -4.67
N LEU A 230 33.40 -21.39 -3.69
CA LEU A 230 34.50 -20.47 -3.40
C LEU A 230 35.64 -21.12 -2.60
N ASN A 231 35.48 -22.35 -2.11
CA ASN A 231 36.37 -22.94 -1.09
C ASN A 231 36.65 -21.94 0.05
N SER A 232 35.56 -21.36 0.57
CA SER A 232 35.62 -20.28 1.56
C SER A 232 36.23 -20.72 2.88
N VAL A 233 36.80 -19.77 3.63
CA VAL A 233 37.18 -19.94 5.04
C VAL A 233 35.95 -20.05 5.95
N ILE A 234 34.79 -19.57 5.48
CA ILE A 234 33.52 -19.68 6.17
C ILE A 234 33.02 -21.14 6.07
N PRO A 235 32.76 -21.82 7.20
CA PRO A 235 32.19 -23.17 7.18
C PRO A 235 30.85 -23.21 6.44
N VAL A 236 30.60 -24.28 5.69
CA VAL A 236 29.37 -24.42 4.89
C VAL A 236 28.12 -24.54 5.77
N ASP A 237 28.26 -25.10 6.95
CA ASP A 237 27.25 -25.27 7.99
C ASP A 237 27.16 -24.06 8.94
N ALA A 238 27.93 -23.00 8.70
CA ALA A 238 27.90 -21.81 9.54
C ALA A 238 26.49 -21.18 9.57
N GLU A 239 26.02 -20.88 10.79
CA GLU A 239 24.73 -20.23 11.00
C GLU A 239 24.84 -18.72 10.79
N ILE A 240 23.87 -18.13 10.07
CA ILE A 240 23.80 -16.69 9.85
C ILE A 240 23.54 -15.98 11.17
N SER A 241 24.35 -14.97 11.48
CA SER A 241 24.09 -14.04 12.57
C SER A 241 23.27 -12.83 12.09
N LYS A 242 23.63 -12.21 10.96
CA LYS A 242 22.96 -11.01 10.43
C LYS A 242 23.03 -10.89 8.92
N LEU A 243 21.96 -10.35 8.34
CA LEU A 243 21.89 -9.88 6.95
C LEU A 243 21.84 -8.35 6.96
N VAL A 244 22.70 -7.71 6.17
CA VAL A 244 22.62 -6.26 5.92
C VAL A 244 22.57 -6.03 4.43
N VAL A 245 21.64 -5.18 4.00
CA VAL A 245 21.39 -4.87 2.59
C VAL A 245 21.70 -3.39 2.35
N TYR A 246 22.40 -3.10 1.25
CA TYR A 246 22.72 -1.73 0.83
C TYR A 246 22.76 -1.66 -0.69
N GLU A 247 21.93 -0.79 -1.28
CA GLU A 247 21.77 -0.64 -2.72
C GLU A 247 21.48 -1.99 -3.40
N GLN A 248 22.37 -2.50 -4.25
CA GLN A 248 22.26 -3.80 -4.94
C GLN A 248 23.22 -4.85 -4.37
N CYS A 249 23.59 -4.70 -3.10
CA CYS A 249 24.54 -5.57 -2.41
C CYS A 249 23.96 -6.03 -1.08
N PHE A 250 24.28 -7.26 -0.67
CA PHE A 250 24.02 -7.72 0.69
C PHE A 250 25.23 -8.41 1.31
N VAL A 251 25.31 -8.35 2.63
CA VAL A 251 26.41 -8.90 3.42
C VAL A 251 25.84 -9.82 4.48
N LEU A 252 26.38 -11.04 4.53
CA LEU A 252 26.11 -12.04 5.54
C LEU A 252 27.29 -12.15 6.51
N SER A 253 26.99 -12.11 7.79
CA SER A 253 27.90 -12.56 8.86
C SER A 253 27.39 -13.84 9.50
N PHE A 254 28.30 -14.55 10.16
CA PHE A 254 28.04 -15.88 10.71
C PHE A 254 28.55 -15.98 12.14
N PHE A 255 27.87 -16.78 12.98
CA PHE A 255 28.25 -16.95 14.37
C PHE A 255 29.66 -17.51 14.53
N ASN A 256 30.50 -16.81 15.29
CA ASN A 256 31.88 -17.19 15.60
C ASN A 256 32.80 -17.37 14.38
N VAL A 257 32.50 -16.73 13.25
CA VAL A 257 33.32 -16.80 12.03
C VAL A 257 34.07 -15.50 11.79
N SER A 258 35.37 -15.61 11.45
CA SER A 258 36.24 -14.45 11.18
C SER A 258 36.19 -13.99 9.72
N ALA A 259 35.00 -14.03 9.11
CA ALA A 259 34.80 -13.62 7.74
C ALA A 259 33.33 -13.30 7.44
N CYS A 260 33.12 -12.39 6.49
CA CYS A 260 31.79 -12.06 5.94
C CYS A 260 31.69 -12.51 4.49
N LEU A 261 30.48 -12.87 4.05
CA LEU A 261 30.17 -13.08 2.63
C LEU A 261 29.47 -11.83 2.10
N VAL A 262 30.07 -11.20 1.09
CA VAL A 262 29.48 -10.07 0.38
C VAL A 262 29.00 -10.57 -0.97
N VAL A 263 27.78 -10.22 -1.35
CA VAL A 263 27.19 -10.61 -2.62
C VAL A 263 26.62 -9.38 -3.32
N GLN A 264 27.14 -9.09 -4.50
CA GLN A 264 26.63 -8.04 -5.37
C GLN A 264 25.69 -8.66 -6.39
N ILE A 265 24.54 -8.02 -6.61
CA ILE A 265 23.51 -8.52 -7.49
C ILE A 265 23.38 -7.61 -8.70
N ASP A 266 23.55 -8.18 -9.89
CA ASP A 266 23.14 -7.55 -11.14
C ASP A 266 21.73 -8.04 -11.49
N PHE A 267 20.71 -7.23 -11.16
CA PHE A 267 19.30 -7.54 -11.40
C PHE A 267 18.93 -7.64 -12.88
N SER A 268 19.72 -7.04 -13.79
CA SER A 268 19.45 -7.13 -15.23
C SER A 268 19.69 -8.55 -15.77
N LYS A 269 20.64 -9.27 -15.16
CA LYS A 269 21.04 -10.62 -15.55
C LYS A 269 20.76 -11.68 -14.50
N TRP A 270 20.23 -11.28 -13.33
CA TRP A 270 20.13 -12.12 -12.14
C TRP A 270 21.47 -12.81 -11.82
N ASN A 271 22.55 -12.04 -11.92
CA ASN A 271 23.90 -12.53 -11.68
C ASN A 271 24.36 -12.12 -10.28
N PHE A 272 25.03 -13.04 -9.59
CA PHE A 272 25.49 -12.87 -8.22
C PHE A 272 27.01 -12.95 -8.21
N GLN A 273 27.67 -11.87 -7.80
CA GLN A 273 29.11 -11.81 -7.64
C GLN A 273 29.45 -11.91 -6.16
N GLU A 274 30.04 -13.03 -5.76
CA GLU A 274 30.41 -13.27 -4.37
C GLU A 274 31.85 -12.87 -4.05
N THR A 275 32.06 -12.29 -2.87
CA THR A 275 33.37 -11.97 -2.32
C THR A 275 33.41 -12.34 -0.84
N VAL A 276 34.45 -13.06 -0.43
CA VAL A 276 34.67 -13.40 0.99
C VAL A 276 35.65 -12.40 1.59
N LEU A 277 35.20 -11.67 2.62
CA LEU A 277 36.01 -10.71 3.35
C LEU A 277 36.57 -11.36 4.60
N LYS A 278 37.89 -11.50 4.66
CA LYS A 278 38.59 -12.02 5.83
C LYS A 278 38.78 -10.93 6.87
N CYS A 279 38.47 -11.27 8.10
CA CYS A 279 38.59 -10.43 9.29
C CYS A 279 39.69 -11.04 10.21
N ASP A 280 40.23 -10.26 11.14
CA ASP A 280 41.30 -10.74 12.03
C ASP A 280 40.75 -11.55 13.21
N GLY A 281 39.45 -11.45 13.48
CA GLY A 281 38.76 -12.22 14.51
C GLY A 281 37.27 -12.41 14.18
N PRO A 282 36.53 -13.17 15.00
CA PRO A 282 35.11 -13.42 14.80
C PRO A 282 34.30 -12.14 14.63
N VAL A 283 33.47 -12.09 13.60
CA VAL A 283 32.63 -10.91 13.30
C VAL A 283 31.47 -10.87 14.28
N PHE A 284 31.33 -9.75 14.98
CA PHE A 284 30.20 -9.47 15.86
C PHE A 284 29.05 -8.80 15.11
N ASP A 285 29.35 -7.77 14.34
CA ASP A 285 28.35 -7.03 13.57
C ASP A 285 28.99 -6.29 12.39
N HIS A 286 28.18 -5.84 11.45
CA HIS A 286 28.62 -5.10 10.27
C HIS A 286 27.55 -4.13 9.77
N ILE A 287 27.97 -3.06 9.08
CA ILE A 287 27.06 -2.17 8.36
C ILE A 287 27.71 -1.47 7.16
N PHE A 288 26.87 -0.99 6.24
CA PHE A 288 27.23 0.06 5.31
C PHE A 288 26.96 1.49 5.82
N ALA A 289 27.99 2.34 5.76
CA ALA A 289 27.88 3.78 5.93
C ALA A 289 28.84 4.51 4.99
N GLU A 290 28.37 5.57 4.31
CA GLU A 290 29.19 6.38 3.40
C GLU A 290 29.89 5.58 2.28
N GLY A 291 29.25 4.51 1.80
CA GLY A 291 29.85 3.62 0.78
C GLY A 291 30.96 2.69 1.31
N LEU A 292 31.22 2.71 2.62
CA LEU A 292 32.15 1.81 3.30
C LEU A 292 31.38 0.77 4.11
N LEU A 293 31.92 -0.45 4.15
CA LEU A 293 31.45 -1.51 5.03
C LEU A 293 32.30 -1.53 6.30
N TYR A 294 31.67 -1.18 7.42
CA TYR A 294 32.24 -1.26 8.76
C TYR A 294 31.97 -2.64 9.32
N VAL A 295 32.99 -3.31 9.84
CA VAL A 295 32.89 -4.63 10.46
C VAL A 295 33.51 -4.55 11.85
N VAL A 296 32.73 -4.93 12.86
CA VAL A 296 33.19 -5.04 14.23
C VAL A 296 33.53 -6.49 14.52
N GLN A 297 34.73 -6.72 15.04
CA GLN A 297 35.29 -8.05 15.22
C GLN A 297 35.84 -8.23 16.64
N LYS A 298 35.85 -9.48 17.10
CA LYS A 298 36.49 -9.89 18.35
C LYS A 298 38.01 -9.95 18.16
N CYS A 299 38.64 -8.78 18.14
CA CYS A 299 40.09 -8.63 18.00
C CYS A 299 40.57 -7.44 18.82
N ARG A 300 41.34 -7.70 19.88
CA ARG A 300 41.86 -6.67 20.79
C ARG A 300 42.70 -5.61 20.07
N SER A 301 43.55 -6.02 19.14
CA SER A 301 44.45 -5.10 18.44
C SER A 301 43.77 -4.34 17.30
N ASN A 302 42.59 -4.78 16.87
CA ASN A 302 41.89 -4.21 15.73
C ASN A 302 40.37 -4.43 15.82
N PRO A 303 39.68 -3.80 16.77
CA PRO A 303 38.26 -4.10 17.04
C PRO A 303 37.32 -3.73 15.88
N VAL A 304 37.69 -2.78 15.03
CA VAL A 304 36.88 -2.30 13.90
C VAL A 304 37.70 -2.37 12.61
N VAL A 305 37.11 -2.88 11.54
CA VAL A 305 37.72 -2.99 10.21
C VAL A 305 36.81 -2.35 9.17
N LEU A 306 37.41 -1.66 8.20
CA LEU A 306 36.72 -1.00 7.11
C LEU A 306 37.02 -1.70 5.79
N PHE A 307 36.00 -1.81 4.94
CA PHE A 307 36.14 -2.23 3.55
C PHE A 307 35.52 -1.18 2.62
N SER A 308 36.27 -0.77 1.60
CA SER A 308 35.78 0.07 0.50
C SER A 308 35.53 -0.78 -0.74
N PHE A 309 34.57 -0.39 -1.57
CA PHE A 309 34.35 -1.02 -2.87
C PHE A 309 35.17 -0.30 -3.95
N GLU A 310 36.21 -0.96 -4.46
CA GLU A 310 37.15 -0.39 -5.42
C GLU A 310 37.51 -1.40 -6.51
N ALA A 311 37.47 -0.99 -7.78
CA ALA A 311 37.84 -1.86 -8.92
C ALA A 311 37.07 -3.19 -8.95
N ASN A 312 35.76 -3.16 -8.72
CA ASN A 312 34.85 -4.31 -8.68
C ASN A 312 35.14 -5.35 -7.59
N CYS A 313 35.87 -5.00 -6.54
CA CYS A 313 36.03 -5.83 -5.35
C CYS A 313 36.07 -4.99 -4.07
N TYR A 314 35.68 -5.61 -2.96
CA TYR A 314 35.83 -4.98 -1.65
C TYR A 314 37.27 -5.16 -1.15
N LYS A 315 37.92 -4.06 -0.77
CA LYS A 315 39.28 -4.03 -0.24
C LYS A 315 39.30 -3.43 1.15
N ARG A 316 40.23 -3.92 1.98
CA ARG A 316 40.43 -3.42 3.33
C ARG A 316 41.07 -2.03 3.28
N VAL A 317 40.53 -1.09 4.07
CA VAL A 317 41.07 0.28 4.18
C VAL A 317 42.00 0.35 5.39
N GLU A 318 43.27 0.74 5.20
CA GLU A 318 44.29 0.72 6.26
C GLU A 318 44.40 2.05 7.06
N SER A 319 43.95 3.18 6.52
CA SER A 319 44.53 4.48 6.88
C SER A 319 43.88 5.27 8.04
N ASN A 320 42.65 4.99 8.48
CA ASN A 320 41.90 5.95 9.31
C ASN A 320 41.48 5.46 10.72
N LEU A 321 41.88 4.25 11.15
CA LEU A 321 41.38 3.65 12.40
C LEU A 321 42.42 3.53 13.54
N GLN A 322 43.67 3.99 13.36
CA GLN A 322 44.73 3.84 14.36
C GLN A 322 44.35 4.40 15.74
N ARG A 323 43.46 5.40 15.79
CA ARG A 323 42.98 5.99 17.06
C ARG A 323 42.06 5.04 17.85
N PHE A 324 41.27 4.20 17.19
CA PHE A 324 40.35 3.25 17.84
C PHE A 324 41.06 2.01 18.37
N ASN A 325 41.99 1.50 17.56
CA ASN A 325 42.79 0.33 17.92
C ASN A 325 43.71 0.59 19.12
N ASN A 326 43.94 1.87 19.45
CA ASN A 326 44.73 2.31 20.59
C ASN A 326 43.87 2.67 21.82
N ASP A 327 42.53 2.64 21.72
CA ASP A 327 41.66 2.98 22.85
C ASP A 327 41.54 1.78 23.81
N ALA A 328 42.13 1.93 25.00
CA ALA A 328 42.21 0.84 25.98
C ALA A 328 40.85 0.39 26.52
N GLU A 329 39.86 1.28 26.60
CA GLU A 329 38.52 0.93 27.08
C GLU A 329 37.77 0.13 26.03
N LEU A 330 37.81 0.56 24.77
CA LEU A 330 37.22 -0.15 23.64
C LEU A 330 37.84 -1.55 23.49
N CYS A 331 39.17 -1.65 23.53
CA CYS A 331 39.87 -2.93 23.38
C CYS A 331 39.58 -3.88 24.55
N SER A 332 39.52 -3.37 25.78
CA SER A 332 39.15 -4.16 26.96
C SER A 332 37.68 -4.61 26.92
N ALA A 333 36.80 -3.73 26.43
CA ALA A 333 35.38 -4.02 26.27
C ALA A 333 35.15 -5.16 25.25
N VAL A 334 35.80 -5.11 24.08
CA VAL A 334 35.69 -6.15 23.05
C VAL A 334 36.15 -7.53 23.56
N ASP A 335 37.18 -7.59 24.41
CA ASP A 335 37.66 -8.84 25.02
C ASP A 335 36.63 -9.43 26.02
N GLN A 336 35.98 -8.58 26.81
CA GLN A 336 34.98 -8.99 27.82
C GLN A 336 33.61 -9.32 27.22
N CYS A 337 33.41 -8.98 25.94
CA CYS A 337 32.12 -9.14 25.27
C CYS A 337 31.90 -10.58 24.79
N GLU A 338 30.74 -11.13 25.17
CA GLU A 338 30.23 -12.41 24.65
C GLU A 338 29.17 -12.22 23.56
N SER A 339 28.49 -11.07 23.54
CA SER A 339 27.47 -10.73 22.55
C SER A 339 27.40 -9.21 22.34
N VAL A 340 27.44 -8.77 21.09
CA VAL A 340 27.25 -7.36 20.71
C VAL A 340 26.04 -7.27 19.79
N ALA A 341 25.19 -6.26 20.00
CA ALA A 341 24.18 -5.85 19.02
C ALA A 341 24.50 -4.41 18.58
N LEU A 342 24.79 -4.18 17.29
CA LEU A 342 25.10 -2.86 16.74
C LEU A 342 24.14 -2.47 15.60
N PRO A 343 23.44 -1.35 15.73
CA PRO A 343 23.12 -0.48 14.63
C PRO A 343 24.12 0.67 14.67
N LEU A 344 25.10 0.63 13.78
CA LEU A 344 25.66 1.86 13.22
C LEU A 344 24.58 2.43 12.28
N ILE A 345 24.37 3.74 12.09
CA ILE A 345 23.53 4.27 10.99
C ILE A 345 24.08 5.63 10.53
N LYS A 346 23.99 5.90 9.22
CA LYS A 346 24.32 7.16 8.54
C LYS A 346 23.32 8.26 8.91
N PHE A 347 23.81 9.45 9.26
CA PHE A 347 23.00 10.69 9.17
C PHE A 347 23.18 11.28 7.77
N GLY A 348 22.09 11.69 7.10
CA GLY A 348 22.21 12.36 5.80
C GLY A 348 20.94 13.00 5.22
N SER A 349 20.93 14.34 5.19
CA SER A 349 20.29 15.26 4.22
C SER A 349 18.76 15.40 4.09
N PHE A 350 17.96 15.26 5.16
CA PHE A 350 16.54 15.70 5.16
C PHE A 350 16.27 17.02 5.93
N PHE A 351 17.30 17.62 6.53
CA PHE A 351 17.16 18.80 7.40
C PHE A 351 16.54 20.04 6.72
N ASP A 352 16.62 20.17 5.40
CA ASP A 352 16.09 21.34 4.67
C ASP A 352 14.55 21.37 4.55
N LYS A 353 13.86 20.22 4.72
CA LYS A 353 12.40 20.16 4.59
C LYS A 353 11.69 20.51 5.90
N ARG A 354 12.26 20.06 7.03
CA ARG A 354 11.63 20.12 8.36
C ARG A 354 11.51 21.54 8.92
N GLU A 355 12.44 22.44 8.61
CA GLU A 355 12.40 23.83 9.11
C GLU A 355 11.29 24.66 8.41
N LYS A 356 10.92 24.30 7.18
CA LYS A 356 9.77 24.89 6.46
C LYS A 356 8.41 24.37 6.93
N GLU A 357 8.33 23.14 7.42
CA GLU A 357 7.07 22.54 7.92
C GLU A 357 6.79 22.91 9.40
N LEU A 358 7.85 23.06 10.22
CA LEU A 358 7.71 23.47 11.62
C LEU A 358 7.23 24.92 11.81
N THR A 359 7.42 25.78 10.80
CA THR A 359 6.89 27.16 10.80
C THR A 359 5.41 27.24 10.44
N THR A 360 4.86 26.23 9.75
CA THR A 360 3.44 26.19 9.35
C THR A 360 2.54 25.49 10.38
N LEU A 361 3.07 24.56 11.19
CA LEU A 361 2.30 23.74 12.14
C LEU A 361 1.97 24.38 13.50
N LYS A 362 2.44 25.60 13.80
CA LYS A 362 2.18 26.27 15.10
C LYS A 362 0.75 26.83 15.28
N ASN A 363 -0.08 26.78 14.25
CA ASN A 363 -1.48 27.18 14.34
C ASN A 363 -2.37 25.98 14.03
N GLU A 364 -2.94 25.31 15.04
CA GLU A 364 -4.33 24.81 15.03
C GLU A 364 -4.66 23.98 16.28
N ASN A 365 -5.48 24.55 17.17
CA ASN A 365 -5.88 23.99 18.48
C ASN A 365 -7.30 23.37 18.48
N TRP A 366 -7.83 22.92 17.34
CA TRP A 366 -9.25 22.53 17.20
C TRP A 366 -9.53 21.01 17.26
N LYS A 367 -8.50 20.15 17.31
CA LYS A 367 -8.67 18.68 17.13
C LYS A 367 -9.20 17.89 18.33
N LYS A 368 -9.37 18.49 19.52
CA LYS A 368 -9.70 17.72 20.74
C LYS A 368 -11.20 17.53 21.02
N ILE A 369 -12.07 18.30 20.37
CA ILE A 369 -13.53 18.22 20.61
C ILE A 369 -14.24 17.34 19.55
N ALA A 370 -13.71 17.25 18.33
CA ALA A 370 -14.34 16.48 17.25
C ALA A 370 -14.14 14.96 17.32
N LEU A 371 -13.12 14.46 18.03
CA LEU A 371 -12.77 13.04 18.01
C LEU A 371 -13.75 12.15 18.80
N GLN A 372 -14.41 12.73 19.80
CA GLN A 372 -15.35 12.02 20.66
C GLN A 372 -16.72 11.88 19.97
N ASP A 373 -17.19 12.94 19.30
CA ASP A 373 -18.40 12.91 18.48
C ASP A 373 -18.25 12.02 17.23
N LEU A 374 -17.05 11.93 16.66
CA LEU A 374 -16.73 11.05 15.53
C LEU A 374 -16.74 9.57 15.96
N LEU A 375 -16.27 9.24 17.17
CA LEU A 375 -16.25 7.86 17.66
C LEU A 375 -17.66 7.31 17.92
N GLU A 376 -18.55 8.15 18.46
CA GLU A 376 -19.96 7.79 18.70
C GLU A 376 -20.72 7.63 17.38
N SER A 377 -20.44 8.48 16.39
CA SER A 377 -20.97 8.37 15.02
C SER A 377 -20.52 7.08 14.32
N VAL A 378 -19.25 6.70 14.44
CA VAL A 378 -18.68 5.51 13.78
C VAL A 378 -19.19 4.21 14.40
N LEU A 379 -19.39 4.15 15.72
CA LEU A 379 -19.98 2.98 16.38
C LEU A 379 -21.45 2.78 16.02
N LEU A 380 -22.21 3.88 15.88
CA LEU A 380 -23.59 3.86 15.41
C LEU A 380 -23.68 3.38 13.95
N HIS A 381 -22.69 3.78 13.12
CA HIS A 381 -22.64 3.36 11.72
C HIS A 381 -22.27 1.88 11.55
N LEU A 382 -21.38 1.34 12.39
CA LEU A 382 -21.00 -0.07 12.39
C LEU A 382 -22.14 -0.99 12.86
N THR A 383 -22.93 -0.56 13.84
CA THR A 383 -24.11 -1.30 14.31
C THR A 383 -25.24 -1.29 13.27
N CYS A 384 -25.50 -0.15 12.61
CA CYS A 384 -26.44 -0.08 11.48
C CYS A 384 -25.96 -0.88 10.25
N SER A 385 -24.65 -0.88 9.94
CA SER A 385 -24.06 -1.67 8.84
C SER A 385 -24.18 -3.17 9.08
N SER A 386 -24.07 -3.62 10.34
CA SER A 386 -24.21 -5.03 10.72
C SER A 386 -25.66 -5.50 10.66
N LEU A 387 -26.61 -4.64 11.05
CA LEU A 387 -28.05 -4.91 10.93
C LEU A 387 -28.52 -4.90 9.46
N LEU A 388 -28.00 -3.99 8.64
CA LEU A 388 -28.24 -3.95 7.19
C LEU A 388 -27.68 -5.19 6.47
N ARG A 389 -26.52 -5.70 6.91
CA ARG A 389 -25.97 -6.97 6.42
C ARG A 389 -26.81 -8.18 6.84
N PHE A 390 -27.44 -8.17 8.01
CA PHE A 390 -28.39 -9.19 8.45
C PHE A 390 -29.66 -9.21 7.58
N CYS A 391 -30.17 -8.05 7.18
CA CYS A 391 -31.31 -7.93 6.26
C CYS A 391 -30.96 -8.30 4.80
N ALA A 392 -29.69 -8.15 4.39
CA ALA A 392 -29.23 -8.38 3.01
C ALA A 392 -28.66 -9.79 2.74
N PHE A 393 -28.11 -10.47 3.75
CA PHE A 393 -27.42 -11.75 3.60
C PHE A 393 -27.96 -12.79 4.60
N GLY A 394 -29.13 -13.33 4.30
CA GLY A 394 -29.84 -14.28 5.16
C GLY A 394 -29.24 -15.68 5.32
N ASN A 395 -27.93 -15.89 5.17
CA ASN A 395 -27.29 -17.17 5.50
C ASN A 395 -25.83 -16.97 5.95
N ASN A 396 -25.51 -17.53 7.12
CA ASN A 396 -24.19 -17.63 7.78
C ASN A 396 -23.71 -16.45 8.64
N ILE A 397 -24.52 -16.02 9.60
CA ILE A 397 -24.01 -15.39 10.83
C ILE A 397 -24.58 -16.17 12.02
N HIS A 398 -23.71 -16.69 12.89
CA HIS A 398 -24.11 -17.31 14.15
C HIS A 398 -24.85 -16.28 15.02
N LEU A 399 -26.19 -16.37 15.05
CA LEU A 399 -27.08 -15.51 15.84
C LEU A 399 -26.70 -15.42 17.34
N GLY A 400 -25.95 -16.39 17.86
CA GLY A 400 -25.51 -16.42 19.26
C GLY A 400 -24.59 -15.27 19.67
N ASN A 401 -23.73 -14.78 18.78
CA ASN A 401 -22.70 -13.78 19.13
C ASN A 401 -23.24 -12.34 19.19
N ILE A 402 -24.30 -12.05 18.44
CA ILE A 402 -24.94 -10.72 18.43
C ILE A 402 -25.85 -10.55 19.65
N PHE A 403 -26.56 -11.62 20.03
CA PHE A 403 -27.36 -11.67 21.25
C PHE A 403 -26.47 -11.62 22.51
N SER A 404 -25.31 -12.29 22.50
CA SER A 404 -24.38 -12.28 23.64
C SER A 404 -23.74 -10.91 23.87
N LEU A 405 -23.45 -10.14 22.80
CA LEU A 405 -22.91 -8.79 22.94
C LEU A 405 -23.92 -7.80 23.54
N HIS A 406 -25.21 -7.92 23.17
CA HIS A 406 -26.29 -7.09 23.72
C HIS A 406 -26.58 -7.43 25.18
N VAL A 407 -26.59 -8.72 25.54
CA VAL A 407 -26.76 -9.19 26.93
C VAL A 407 -25.57 -8.77 27.80
N TYR A 408 -24.34 -8.80 27.26
CA TYR A 408 -23.14 -8.33 27.95
C TYR A 408 -23.17 -6.82 28.24
N TRP A 409 -23.75 -6.01 27.34
CA TRP A 409 -23.87 -4.56 27.53
C TRP A 409 -25.00 -4.16 28.52
N LEU A 410 -26.09 -4.93 28.57
CA LEU A 410 -27.18 -4.77 29.54
C LEU A 410 -26.77 -5.10 30.99
N LEU A 411 -25.77 -5.96 31.20
CA LEU A 411 -25.35 -6.44 32.52
C LEU A 411 -24.34 -5.52 33.25
N LYS A 412 -23.87 -4.43 32.64
CA LYS A 412 -22.83 -3.57 33.24
C LYS A 412 -23.41 -2.26 33.79
N LYS A 413 -23.52 -2.19 35.12
CA LYS A 413 -23.69 -1.04 36.07
C LYS A 413 -24.62 0.17 35.76
N HIS A 414 -25.12 0.37 34.54
CA HIS A 414 -26.00 1.49 34.14
C HIS A 414 -27.23 0.98 33.36
N ILE A 415 -28.03 0.12 34.00
CA ILE A 415 -29.15 -0.60 33.38
C ILE A 415 -30.21 0.33 32.78
N LEU A 416 -30.52 1.46 33.44
CA LEU A 416 -31.61 2.35 33.02
C LEU A 416 -31.26 3.18 31.77
N GLU A 417 -30.03 3.73 31.71
CA GLU A 417 -29.53 4.50 30.57
C GLU A 417 -29.38 3.59 29.35
N ASN A 418 -28.84 2.38 29.54
CA ASN A 418 -28.65 1.40 28.47
C ASN A 418 -29.99 0.91 27.90
N MET A 419 -31.04 0.81 28.71
CA MET A 419 -32.39 0.51 28.22
C MET A 419 -32.99 1.65 27.39
N ILE A 420 -32.77 2.92 27.78
CA ILE A 420 -33.22 4.07 26.98
C ILE A 420 -32.52 4.10 25.63
N TYR A 421 -31.20 3.91 25.59
CA TYR A 421 -30.45 3.83 24.33
C TYR A 421 -30.91 2.66 23.46
N PHE A 422 -31.23 1.50 24.05
CA PHE A 422 -31.76 0.36 23.32
C PHE A 422 -33.12 0.64 22.67
N PHE A 423 -34.06 1.25 23.40
CA PHE A 423 -35.36 1.65 22.84
C PHE A 423 -35.24 2.77 21.81
N LEU A 424 -34.33 3.74 21.99
CA LEU A 424 -34.03 4.78 21.02
C LEU A 424 -33.44 4.20 19.73
N LEU A 425 -32.57 3.19 19.83
CA LEU A 425 -31.98 2.49 18.68
C LEU A 425 -33.04 1.71 17.88
N ILE A 426 -33.99 1.06 18.57
CA ILE A 426 -35.11 0.37 17.92
C ILE A 426 -35.98 1.40 17.20
N PHE A 427 -36.31 2.52 17.86
CA PHE A 427 -37.11 3.58 17.26
C PHE A 427 -36.41 4.22 16.05
N LEU A 428 -35.10 4.50 16.14
CA LEU A 428 -34.29 5.03 15.04
C LEU A 428 -34.17 4.03 13.87
N ASN A 429 -34.05 2.73 14.13
CA ASN A 429 -34.02 1.72 13.07
C ASN A 429 -35.38 1.56 12.39
N ILE A 430 -36.49 1.61 13.14
CA ILE A 430 -37.84 1.63 12.57
C ILE A 430 -38.03 2.90 11.74
N PHE A 431 -37.59 4.06 12.25
CA PHE A 431 -37.64 5.32 11.52
C PHE A 431 -36.80 5.30 10.24
N HIS A 432 -35.56 4.80 10.28
CA HIS A 432 -34.71 4.66 9.09
C HIS A 432 -35.25 3.63 8.09
N PHE A 433 -35.87 2.54 8.56
CA PHE A 433 -36.55 1.57 7.70
C PHE A 433 -37.71 2.22 6.94
N PHE A 434 -38.57 2.98 7.63
CA PHE A 434 -39.65 3.74 7.00
C PHE A 434 -39.14 4.92 6.16
N HIS A 435 -38.03 5.57 6.54
CA HIS A 435 -37.42 6.66 5.79
C HIS A 435 -36.76 6.17 4.50
N PHE A 436 -36.11 5.01 4.51
CA PHE A 436 -35.55 4.38 3.32
C PHE A 436 -36.68 3.92 2.37
N TYR A 437 -37.76 3.36 2.91
CA TYR A 437 -38.97 3.07 2.13
C TYR A 437 -39.62 4.34 1.60
N ALA A 438 -39.65 5.44 2.36
CA ALA A 438 -40.18 6.72 1.92
C ALA A 438 -39.29 7.38 0.85
N ILE A 439 -37.96 7.23 0.91
CA ILE A 439 -37.03 7.65 -0.15
C ILE A 439 -37.24 6.80 -1.40
N ALA A 440 -37.38 5.48 -1.27
CA ALA A 440 -37.66 4.58 -2.39
C ALA A 440 -39.03 4.89 -3.02
N VAL A 441 -40.06 5.11 -2.21
CA VAL A 441 -41.39 5.54 -2.68
C VAL A 441 -41.31 6.93 -3.30
N ARG A 442 -40.52 7.87 -2.76
CA ARG A 442 -40.28 9.19 -3.37
C ARG A 442 -39.53 9.08 -4.68
N ALA A 443 -38.57 8.16 -4.82
CA ALA A 443 -37.84 7.89 -6.05
C ALA A 443 -38.75 7.25 -7.11
N VAL A 444 -39.61 6.32 -6.70
CA VAL A 444 -40.64 5.71 -7.55
C VAL A 444 -41.68 6.75 -7.97
N ILE A 445 -42.15 7.61 -7.06
CA ILE A 445 -43.06 8.72 -7.37
C ILE A 445 -42.36 9.74 -8.28
N GLN A 446 -41.09 10.09 -8.03
CA GLN A 446 -40.31 10.95 -8.94
C GLN A 446 -40.16 10.31 -10.33
N GLN A 447 -39.94 9.01 -10.43
CA GLN A 447 -39.91 8.28 -11.71
C GLN A 447 -41.29 8.27 -12.39
N MET A 448 -42.37 8.09 -11.63
CA MET A 448 -43.74 8.10 -12.16
C MET A 448 -44.19 9.48 -12.64
N PHE A 449 -43.60 10.57 -12.13
CA PHE A 449 -43.90 11.94 -12.55
C PHE A 449 -42.92 12.51 -13.60
N PHE A 450 -41.86 11.80 -14.01
CA PHE A 450 -40.89 12.34 -14.98
C PHE A 450 -41.25 12.07 -16.45
N TRP A 451 -41.75 13.16 -17.05
CA TRP A 451 -42.05 13.50 -18.44
C TRP A 451 -40.94 13.26 -19.50
N LYS A 452 -40.07 12.24 -19.38
CA LYS A 452 -38.85 12.15 -20.22
C LYS A 452 -38.97 11.43 -21.55
N LYS A 453 -39.95 10.55 -21.71
CA LYS A 453 -40.18 9.85 -22.98
C LYS A 453 -40.57 10.80 -24.12
N LEU A 454 -41.30 11.88 -23.80
CA LEU A 454 -41.78 12.91 -24.74
C LEU A 454 -40.69 13.92 -25.17
N CYS A 455 -39.70 14.23 -24.33
CA CYS A 455 -38.61 15.13 -24.70
C CYS A 455 -37.54 14.44 -25.58
N PHE A 456 -37.36 13.12 -25.42
CA PHE A 456 -36.36 12.33 -26.13
C PHE A 456 -36.60 12.27 -27.65
N GLU A 457 -37.84 11.99 -28.07
CA GLU A 457 -38.21 11.94 -29.49
C GLU A 457 -37.99 13.28 -30.20
N LYS A 458 -38.16 14.41 -29.48
CA LYS A 458 -37.89 15.76 -30.00
C LYS A 458 -36.41 15.96 -30.35
N TYR A 459 -35.48 15.59 -29.45
CA TYR A 459 -34.04 15.76 -29.69
C TYR A 459 -33.49 14.80 -30.74
N LEU A 460 -34.02 13.57 -30.79
CA LEU A 460 -33.66 12.62 -31.85
C LEU A 460 -34.19 13.06 -33.22
N SER A 461 -35.40 13.62 -33.27
CA SER A 461 -35.95 14.26 -34.48
C SER A 461 -35.15 15.50 -34.92
N GLU A 462 -34.44 16.17 -34.01
CA GLU A 462 -33.47 17.21 -34.39
C GLU A 462 -32.15 16.62 -34.87
N MET A 463 -31.69 15.49 -34.30
CA MET A 463 -30.51 14.78 -34.78
C MET A 463 -30.67 14.15 -36.17
N SER A 464 -31.86 13.65 -36.53
CA SER A 464 -32.12 13.11 -37.88
C SER A 464 -31.98 14.15 -38.99
N LYS A 465 -32.07 15.44 -38.65
CA LYS A 465 -31.90 16.55 -39.61
C LYS A 465 -30.43 16.76 -40.02
N ILE A 466 -29.48 16.09 -39.34
CA ILE A 466 -28.06 16.24 -39.59
C ILE A 466 -27.51 14.91 -40.12
N HIS A 467 -27.37 14.84 -41.43
CA HIS A 467 -26.91 13.63 -42.13
C HIS A 467 -25.40 13.41 -41.99
N ASN A 468 -24.96 12.15 -42.17
CA ASN A 468 -23.55 11.74 -42.27
C ASN A 468 -22.69 11.91 -41.00
N ARG A 469 -23.25 11.58 -39.82
CA ARG A 469 -22.49 11.57 -38.58
C ARG A 469 -21.94 10.20 -38.24
N THR A 470 -20.76 10.18 -37.61
CA THR A 470 -20.09 8.95 -37.17
C THR A 470 -20.08 8.85 -35.65
N ALA A 471 -20.50 7.70 -35.12
CA ALA A 471 -20.42 7.37 -33.70
C ALA A 471 -19.52 6.15 -33.46
N ILE A 472 -18.76 6.18 -32.37
CA ILE A 472 -18.01 5.03 -31.86
C ILE A 472 -18.62 4.63 -30.51
N ILE A 473 -19.10 3.39 -30.42
CA ILE A 473 -19.74 2.84 -29.23
C ILE A 473 -18.91 1.66 -28.72
N THR A 474 -18.32 1.80 -27.53
CA THR A 474 -17.58 0.69 -26.92
C THR A 474 -18.51 -0.27 -26.17
N GLY A 475 -18.24 -1.58 -26.27
CA GLY A 475 -19.04 -2.62 -25.60
C GLY A 475 -20.48 -2.75 -26.10
N ALA A 476 -20.65 -3.15 -27.36
CA ALA A 476 -21.96 -3.26 -28.03
C ALA A 476 -22.61 -4.66 -27.93
N ASP A 477 -22.29 -5.43 -26.89
CA ASP A 477 -22.82 -6.79 -26.73
C ASP A 477 -24.35 -6.79 -26.57
N VAL A 478 -25.00 -7.83 -27.11
CA VAL A 478 -26.46 -7.97 -27.12
C VAL A 478 -27.03 -7.96 -25.69
N GLY A 479 -28.10 -7.18 -25.50
CA GLY A 479 -28.77 -7.02 -24.21
C GLY A 479 -28.10 -6.02 -23.26
N GLY A 480 -27.13 -5.23 -23.75
CA GLY A 480 -26.52 -4.10 -23.06
C GLY A 480 -26.95 -2.75 -23.63
N ILE A 481 -26.58 -1.68 -22.93
CA ILE A 481 -26.84 -0.28 -23.33
C ILE A 481 -26.18 0.03 -24.68
N GLY A 482 -24.94 -0.41 -24.90
CA GLY A 482 -24.20 -0.21 -26.15
C GLY A 482 -24.93 -0.76 -27.38
N CYS A 483 -25.54 -1.94 -27.29
CA CYS A 483 -26.32 -2.53 -28.39
C CYS A 483 -27.56 -1.68 -28.73
N GLU A 484 -28.24 -1.13 -27.73
CA GLU A 484 -29.40 -0.25 -27.93
C GLU A 484 -28.99 1.11 -28.50
N LEU A 485 -27.83 1.65 -28.12
CA LEU A 485 -27.26 2.84 -28.73
C LEU A 485 -26.98 2.64 -30.22
N VAL A 486 -26.39 1.50 -30.59
CA VAL A 486 -26.18 1.12 -31.99
C VAL A 486 -27.50 1.09 -32.74
N ARG A 487 -28.52 0.39 -32.20
CA ARG A 487 -29.85 0.31 -32.81
C ARG A 487 -30.46 1.68 -33.07
N ILE A 488 -30.47 2.55 -32.06
CA ILE A 488 -31.11 3.87 -32.14
C ILE A 488 -30.34 4.78 -33.12
N LEU A 489 -29.00 4.78 -33.09
CA LEU A 489 -28.21 5.63 -33.99
C LEU A 489 -28.36 5.20 -35.46
N LEU A 490 -28.40 3.90 -35.74
CA LEU A 490 -28.63 3.37 -37.09
C LEU A 490 -30.01 3.76 -37.64
N GLN A 491 -31.06 3.70 -36.81
CA GLN A 491 -32.41 4.15 -37.18
C GLN A 491 -32.48 5.63 -37.60
N TYR A 492 -31.47 6.42 -37.21
CA TYR A 492 -31.37 7.84 -37.50
C TYR A 492 -30.25 8.15 -38.51
N ASN A 493 -29.85 7.15 -39.31
CA ASN A 493 -28.88 7.26 -40.40
C ASN A 493 -27.46 7.68 -39.96
N TRP A 494 -27.04 7.28 -38.76
CA TRP A 494 -25.65 7.43 -38.34
C TRP A 494 -24.80 6.27 -38.85
N THR A 495 -23.54 6.55 -39.17
CA THR A 495 -22.53 5.50 -39.28
C THR A 495 -22.04 5.15 -37.89
N VAL A 496 -22.14 3.88 -37.51
CA VAL A 496 -21.80 3.40 -36.17
C VAL A 496 -20.65 2.41 -36.25
N VAL A 497 -19.56 2.71 -35.54
CA VAL A 497 -18.51 1.76 -35.22
C VAL A 497 -18.85 1.14 -33.86
N ALA A 498 -19.25 -0.11 -33.87
CA ALA A 498 -19.57 -0.89 -32.68
C ALA A 498 -18.40 -1.81 -32.33
N THR A 499 -17.88 -1.73 -31.10
CA THR A 499 -16.85 -2.69 -30.66
C THR A 499 -17.48 -3.83 -29.86
N VAL A 500 -17.04 -5.05 -30.12
CA VAL A 500 -17.42 -6.25 -29.37
C VAL A 500 -16.19 -6.97 -28.85
N TYR A 501 -16.32 -7.71 -27.75
CA TYR A 501 -15.22 -8.54 -27.24
C TYR A 501 -15.15 -9.90 -27.95
N ASP A 502 -16.33 -10.49 -28.19
CA ASP A 502 -16.46 -11.83 -28.78
C ASP A 502 -16.66 -11.74 -30.29
N VAL A 503 -15.86 -12.50 -31.05
CA VAL A 503 -15.92 -12.55 -32.52
C VAL A 503 -17.28 -13.05 -33.01
N ASP A 504 -17.93 -13.94 -32.25
CA ASP A 504 -19.23 -14.48 -32.62
C ASP A 504 -20.33 -13.39 -32.63
N MET A 505 -20.14 -12.31 -31.87
CA MET A 505 -21.09 -11.18 -31.87
C MET A 505 -21.14 -10.42 -33.19
N ILE A 506 -20.15 -10.55 -34.08
CA ILE A 506 -20.18 -9.92 -35.40
C ILE A 506 -21.41 -10.43 -36.19
N THR A 507 -21.55 -11.74 -36.28
CA THR A 507 -22.65 -12.37 -37.03
C THR A 507 -23.99 -12.05 -36.36
N VAL A 508 -24.04 -12.07 -35.03
CA VAL A 508 -25.25 -11.80 -34.26
C VAL A 508 -25.74 -10.36 -34.48
N LEU A 509 -24.86 -9.36 -34.36
CA LEU A 509 -25.25 -7.95 -34.54
C LEU A 509 -25.60 -7.63 -35.98
N ARG A 510 -24.91 -8.24 -36.97
CA ARG A 510 -25.26 -8.10 -38.39
C ARG A 510 -26.66 -8.64 -38.68
N GLU A 511 -26.98 -9.82 -38.18
CA GLU A 511 -28.31 -10.40 -38.34
C GLU A 511 -29.37 -9.58 -37.61
N LEU A 512 -29.06 -9.08 -36.41
CA LEU A 512 -29.96 -8.27 -35.59
C LEU A 512 -30.33 -6.93 -36.27
N PHE A 513 -29.40 -6.31 -37.00
CA PHE A 513 -29.58 -4.99 -37.61
C PHE A 513 -29.68 -5.01 -39.14
N LYS A 514 -29.83 -6.18 -39.77
CA LYS A 514 -29.88 -6.35 -41.24
C LYS A 514 -30.94 -5.50 -41.95
N GLU A 515 -32.03 -5.15 -41.26
CA GLU A 515 -33.13 -4.37 -41.84
C GLU A 515 -32.90 -2.86 -41.77
N ILE A 516 -31.97 -2.41 -40.93
CA ILE A 516 -31.73 -0.98 -40.65
C ILE A 516 -30.29 -0.54 -40.92
N ALA A 517 -29.40 -1.46 -41.31
CA ALA A 517 -28.00 -1.17 -41.54
C ALA A 517 -27.39 -2.07 -42.63
N ASP A 518 -26.45 -1.50 -43.36
CA ASP A 518 -25.55 -2.20 -44.28
C ASP A 518 -24.10 -2.21 -43.75
N GLU A 519 -23.17 -2.76 -44.53
CA GLU A 519 -21.76 -2.83 -44.14
C GLU A 519 -21.06 -1.47 -44.04
N HIS A 520 -21.64 -0.43 -44.62
CA HIS A 520 -21.11 0.93 -44.58
C HIS A 520 -21.62 1.68 -43.34
N SER A 521 -22.91 1.51 -42.99
CA SER A 521 -23.52 2.17 -41.84
C SER A 521 -23.19 1.50 -40.51
N LEU A 522 -22.93 0.19 -40.48
CA LEU A 522 -22.51 -0.55 -39.27
C LEU A 522 -21.17 -1.24 -39.48
N VAL A 523 -20.14 -0.69 -38.81
CA VAL A 523 -18.80 -1.29 -38.76
C VAL A 523 -18.61 -1.96 -37.42
N ILE A 524 -18.30 -3.25 -37.41
CA ILE A 524 -18.09 -4.02 -36.18
C ILE A 524 -16.61 -4.37 -36.07
N GLU A 525 -15.98 -3.99 -34.96
CA GLU A 525 -14.59 -4.30 -34.65
C GLU A 525 -14.50 -5.15 -33.39
N VAL A 526 -13.67 -6.19 -33.43
CA VAL A 526 -13.37 -7.01 -32.25
C VAL A 526 -12.25 -6.34 -31.49
N VAL A 527 -12.52 -5.96 -30.25
CA VAL A 527 -11.57 -5.22 -29.41
C VAL A 527 -11.53 -5.82 -28.01
N ASP A 528 -10.37 -6.34 -27.65
CA ASP A 528 -10.07 -6.71 -26.28
C ASP A 528 -9.55 -5.48 -25.51
N PHE A 529 -10.43 -4.86 -24.73
CA PHE A 529 -10.07 -3.70 -23.90
C PHE A 529 -9.16 -4.03 -22.71
N SER A 530 -8.87 -5.30 -22.45
CA SER A 530 -7.81 -5.68 -21.51
C SER A 530 -6.42 -5.62 -22.16
N SER A 531 -6.33 -5.58 -23.49
CA SER A 531 -5.08 -5.61 -24.26
C SER A 531 -4.76 -4.29 -24.94
N LEU A 532 -3.72 -3.59 -24.47
CA LEU A 532 -3.23 -2.35 -25.11
C LEU A 532 -2.89 -2.53 -26.60
N ASN A 533 -2.40 -3.70 -26.99
CA ASN A 533 -2.08 -3.99 -28.39
C ASN A 533 -3.35 -4.07 -29.24
N SER A 534 -4.42 -4.69 -28.70
CA SER A 534 -5.73 -4.74 -29.36
C SER A 534 -6.32 -3.35 -29.49
N ILE A 535 -6.25 -2.54 -28.42
CA ILE A 535 -6.72 -1.15 -28.41
C ILE A 535 -5.95 -0.32 -29.44
N GLN A 536 -4.63 -0.41 -29.48
CA GLN A 536 -3.80 0.34 -30.41
C GLN A 536 -4.11 -0.02 -31.87
N SER A 537 -4.21 -1.32 -32.19
CA SER A 537 -4.58 -1.77 -33.54
C SER A 537 -5.94 -1.22 -33.97
N PHE A 538 -6.94 -1.26 -33.09
CA PHE A 538 -8.25 -0.67 -33.33
C PHE A 538 -8.16 0.85 -33.59
N LEU A 539 -7.43 1.59 -32.75
CA LEU A 539 -7.28 3.03 -32.88
C LEU A 539 -6.55 3.45 -34.16
N GLU A 540 -5.52 2.71 -34.57
CA GLU A 540 -4.80 2.95 -35.83
C GLU A 540 -5.71 2.73 -37.05
N LYS A 541 -6.53 1.68 -37.05
CA LYS A 541 -7.52 1.46 -38.11
C LYS A 541 -8.51 2.63 -38.20
N LEU A 542 -9.02 3.10 -37.06
CA LEU A 542 -9.98 4.20 -37.04
C LEU A 542 -9.39 5.51 -37.56
N LYS A 543 -8.18 5.87 -37.10
CA LYS A 543 -7.50 7.08 -37.55
C LYS A 543 -7.15 7.08 -39.03
N ARG A 544 -6.95 5.90 -39.64
CA ARG A 544 -6.74 5.77 -41.07
C ARG A 544 -8.03 5.88 -41.88
N LYS A 545 -9.16 5.47 -41.30
CA LYS A 545 -10.45 5.36 -42.00
C LYS A 545 -11.33 6.60 -41.84
N TYR A 546 -11.23 7.30 -40.71
CA TYR A 546 -12.13 8.40 -40.37
C TYR A 546 -11.36 9.69 -40.12
N ASP A 547 -11.74 10.75 -40.84
CA ASP A 547 -11.18 12.09 -40.66
C ASP A 547 -11.77 12.86 -39.48
N LYS A 548 -12.95 12.46 -39.01
CA LYS A 548 -13.67 13.04 -37.87
C LYS A 548 -14.67 12.05 -37.28
N VAL A 549 -15.01 12.22 -36.00
CA VAL A 549 -15.99 11.38 -35.27
C VAL A 549 -16.89 12.27 -34.42
N ASN A 550 -18.20 12.21 -34.63
CA ASN A 550 -19.14 13.12 -33.96
C ASN A 550 -19.48 12.71 -32.52
N LEU A 551 -19.49 11.40 -32.24
CA LEU A 551 -19.85 10.88 -30.92
C LEU A 551 -18.94 9.73 -30.53
N LEU A 552 -18.27 9.85 -29.38
CA LEU A 552 -17.56 8.74 -28.74
C LEU A 552 -18.28 8.39 -27.43
N VAL A 553 -18.74 7.14 -27.30
CA VAL A 553 -19.34 6.62 -26.07
C VAL A 553 -18.47 5.51 -25.50
N ASN A 554 -17.79 5.81 -24.39
CA ASN A 554 -17.10 4.83 -23.57
C ASN A 554 -18.12 4.09 -22.70
N ASN A 555 -18.64 2.97 -23.20
CA ASN A 555 -19.68 2.16 -22.56
C ASN A 555 -19.19 0.74 -22.17
N ALA A 556 -18.09 0.25 -22.74
CA ALA A 556 -17.52 -1.05 -22.35
C ALA A 556 -17.19 -1.08 -20.85
N ALA A 557 -17.68 -2.09 -20.14
CA ALA A 557 -17.44 -2.24 -18.71
C ALA A 557 -17.51 -3.71 -18.26
N VAL A 558 -16.76 -4.03 -17.21
CA VAL A 558 -16.80 -5.29 -16.47
C VAL A 558 -17.02 -5.05 -14.98
N MET A 559 -17.81 -5.91 -14.32
CA MET A 559 -18.20 -5.75 -12.92
C MET A 559 -18.10 -7.08 -12.17
N LEU A 560 -17.47 -7.04 -11.00
CA LEU A 560 -17.35 -8.18 -10.07
C LEU A 560 -16.78 -9.44 -10.73
N THR A 561 -15.89 -9.25 -11.71
CA THR A 561 -15.18 -10.36 -12.34
C THR A 561 -14.22 -11.00 -11.33
N PRO A 562 -13.93 -12.31 -11.43
CA PRO A 562 -12.85 -12.92 -10.66
C PRO A 562 -11.56 -12.10 -10.84
N PHE A 563 -10.83 -11.91 -9.74
CA PHE A 563 -9.58 -11.14 -9.77
C PHE A 563 -8.65 -11.71 -10.84
N THR A 564 -8.31 -10.87 -11.81
CA THR A 564 -7.49 -11.22 -12.97
C THR A 564 -6.57 -10.04 -13.24
N GLU A 565 -5.31 -10.30 -13.51
CA GLU A 565 -4.29 -9.28 -13.74
C GLU A 565 -3.80 -9.36 -15.19
N VAL A 566 -3.75 -8.20 -15.86
CA VAL A 566 -3.27 -8.06 -17.23
C VAL A 566 -2.12 -7.06 -17.26
N LYS A 567 -0.89 -7.53 -17.49
CA LYS A 567 0.35 -6.72 -17.48
C LYS A 567 0.47 -5.84 -16.23
N ASN A 568 0.30 -6.42 -15.05
CA ASN A 568 0.37 -5.76 -13.74
C ASN A 568 -0.74 -4.73 -13.45
N VAL A 569 -1.86 -4.82 -14.17
CA VAL A 569 -3.06 -4.01 -13.92
C VAL A 569 -4.24 -4.95 -13.69
N GLU A 570 -5.03 -4.70 -12.65
CA GLU A 570 -6.27 -5.43 -12.40
C GLU A 570 -7.26 -5.24 -13.56
N LEU A 571 -7.95 -6.32 -13.96
CA LEU A 571 -8.80 -6.38 -15.15
C LEU A 571 -9.90 -5.32 -15.19
N GLN A 572 -10.65 -5.13 -14.09
CA GLN A 572 -11.69 -4.11 -14.04
C GLN A 572 -11.10 -2.70 -14.16
N TRP A 573 -9.94 -2.47 -13.55
CA TRP A 573 -9.20 -1.22 -13.68
C TRP A 573 -8.74 -0.96 -15.12
N MET A 574 -8.19 -1.98 -15.77
CA MET A 574 -7.73 -1.92 -17.15
C MET A 574 -8.89 -1.61 -18.11
N VAL A 575 -10.01 -2.32 -17.99
CA VAL A 575 -11.15 -2.21 -18.90
C VAL A 575 -12.01 -0.97 -18.63
N ASN A 576 -12.28 -0.62 -17.36
CA ASN A 576 -13.24 0.44 -17.03
C ASN A 576 -12.61 1.83 -16.93
N PHE A 577 -11.29 1.95 -16.74
CA PHE A 577 -10.63 3.24 -16.50
C PHE A 577 -9.51 3.51 -17.51
N ILE A 578 -8.56 2.58 -17.64
CA ILE A 578 -7.39 2.79 -18.50
C ILE A 578 -7.79 2.80 -19.97
N ALA A 579 -8.52 1.78 -20.42
CA ALA A 579 -8.90 1.65 -21.83
C ALA A 579 -9.73 2.85 -22.34
N PRO A 580 -10.81 3.29 -21.66
CA PRO A 580 -11.55 4.51 -22.03
C PRO A 580 -10.67 5.76 -22.11
N THR A 581 -9.73 5.91 -21.18
CA THR A 581 -8.78 7.03 -21.17
C THR A 581 -7.87 7.02 -22.41
N VAL A 582 -7.31 5.85 -22.73
CA VAL A 582 -6.44 5.68 -23.92
C VAL A 582 -7.22 5.93 -25.22
N VAL A 583 -8.42 5.35 -25.33
CA VAL A 583 -9.30 5.54 -26.50
C VAL A 583 -9.65 7.01 -26.66
N THR A 584 -10.06 7.67 -25.58
CA THR A 584 -10.45 9.07 -25.60
C THR A 584 -9.29 9.97 -25.98
N ASN A 585 -8.13 9.83 -25.34
CA ASN A 585 -6.97 10.65 -25.65
C ASN A 585 -6.52 10.49 -27.10
N SER A 586 -6.60 9.27 -27.63
CA SER A 586 -6.23 8.96 -29.00
C SER A 586 -7.21 9.56 -30.02
N LEU A 587 -8.52 9.55 -29.74
CA LEU A 587 -9.56 9.97 -30.68
C LEU A 587 -10.09 11.39 -30.45
N HIS A 588 -9.68 12.09 -29.37
CA HIS A 588 -10.23 13.41 -29.04
C HIS A 588 -10.06 14.41 -30.17
N THR A 589 -8.95 14.35 -30.93
CA THR A 589 -8.69 15.24 -32.06
C THR A 589 -9.72 15.06 -33.18
N LEU A 590 -10.17 13.82 -33.44
CA LEU A 590 -11.23 13.54 -34.42
C LEU A 590 -12.59 14.09 -33.95
N VAL A 591 -12.83 14.09 -32.63
CA VAL A 591 -14.06 14.62 -32.05
C VAL A 591 -14.07 16.15 -32.01
N CYS A 592 -12.94 16.77 -31.67
CA CYS A 592 -12.77 18.22 -31.74
C CYS A 592 -12.96 18.71 -33.17
N LYS A 593 -12.37 18.03 -34.16
CA LYS A 593 -12.56 18.35 -35.57
C LYS A 593 -14.02 18.21 -36.01
N ALA A 594 -14.76 17.20 -35.53
CA ALA A 594 -16.20 17.12 -35.76
C ALA A 594 -16.99 18.26 -35.10
N ALA A 595 -16.58 18.71 -33.92
CA ALA A 595 -17.19 19.87 -33.26
C ALA A 595 -16.97 21.16 -34.06
N GLU A 596 -15.79 21.34 -34.65
CA GLU A 596 -15.44 22.47 -35.50
C GLU A 596 -16.18 22.42 -36.85
N ASP A 597 -16.12 21.28 -37.54
CA ASP A 597 -16.66 21.12 -38.89
C ASP A 597 -18.20 21.03 -38.92
N ASP A 598 -18.80 20.30 -37.96
CA ASP A 598 -20.23 19.94 -37.97
C ASP A 598 -21.03 20.63 -36.87
N GLY A 599 -20.38 21.48 -36.06
CA GLY A 599 -20.98 22.10 -34.87
C GLY A 599 -21.34 21.08 -33.78
N PHE A 600 -20.84 19.84 -33.86
CA PHE A 600 -21.15 18.77 -32.92
C PHE A 600 -20.03 17.73 -32.81
N GLY A 601 -19.42 17.71 -31.63
CA GLY A 601 -18.52 16.66 -31.18
C GLY A 601 -18.74 16.41 -29.69
N ARG A 602 -18.99 15.16 -29.30
CA ARG A 602 -19.25 14.77 -27.91
C ARG A 602 -18.49 13.51 -27.53
N ILE A 603 -17.95 13.51 -26.32
CA ILE A 603 -17.36 12.34 -25.66
C ILE A 603 -18.15 12.09 -24.39
N ILE A 604 -18.64 10.87 -24.23
CA ILE A 604 -19.46 10.44 -23.10
C ILE A 604 -18.83 9.20 -22.48
N SER A 605 -18.58 9.27 -21.18
CA SER A 605 -18.17 8.12 -20.37
C SER A 605 -19.32 7.68 -19.48
N VAL A 606 -19.77 6.44 -19.65
CA VAL A 606 -20.86 5.86 -18.87
C VAL A 606 -20.32 5.37 -17.53
N SER A 607 -20.90 5.81 -16.41
CA SER A 607 -20.45 5.50 -15.04
C SER A 607 -21.56 4.88 -14.17
N SER A 608 -21.20 4.47 -12.95
CA SER A 608 -22.13 4.11 -11.85
C SER A 608 -22.05 5.16 -10.72
N THR A 609 -23.04 5.19 -9.81
CA THR A 609 -23.04 6.02 -8.58
C THR A 609 -21.84 5.80 -7.65
N GLU A 610 -21.03 4.77 -7.89
CA GLU A 610 -19.90 4.36 -7.04
C GLU A 610 -18.54 4.72 -7.66
N LEU A 611 -18.50 5.40 -8.83
CA LEU A 611 -17.25 5.84 -9.46
C LEU A 611 -17.00 7.33 -9.22
N PHE A 612 -15.93 7.64 -8.49
CA PHE A 612 -15.37 8.98 -8.31
C PHE A 612 -14.04 9.09 -9.08
N ALA A 613 -13.87 10.12 -9.91
CA ALA A 613 -12.63 10.92 -10.05
C ALA A 613 -12.62 11.83 -11.31
N ALA A 614 -11.88 12.95 -11.15
CA ALA A 614 -11.17 13.77 -12.13
C ALA A 614 -11.93 14.71 -13.08
N SER A 615 -11.60 16.01 -12.97
CA SER A 615 -11.95 17.02 -13.95
C SER A 615 -11.07 16.89 -15.20
N LEU A 616 -11.68 16.48 -16.30
CA LEU A 616 -11.18 16.67 -17.66
C LEU A 616 -12.39 17.06 -18.51
N ASN A 617 -12.17 17.73 -19.64
CA ASN A 617 -13.19 18.23 -20.57
C ASN A 617 -14.03 17.11 -21.24
N GLN A 618 -14.70 16.27 -20.45
CA GLN A 618 -15.52 15.12 -20.82
C GLN A 618 -16.76 15.08 -19.95
N ASN A 619 -17.92 14.70 -20.51
CA ASN A 619 -19.13 14.55 -19.72
C ASN A 619 -19.28 13.12 -19.25
N TRP A 620 -19.53 12.96 -17.96
CA TRP A 620 -19.76 11.69 -17.30
C TRP A 620 -21.24 11.51 -17.05
N PHE A 621 -21.76 10.31 -17.29
CA PHE A 621 -23.19 10.06 -17.19
C PHE A 621 -23.52 8.79 -16.41
N TYR A 622 -24.33 8.94 -15.35
CA TYR A 622 -24.96 7.83 -14.66
C TYR A 622 -26.36 7.55 -15.19
N ASN A 623 -26.52 6.33 -15.70
CA ASN A 623 -27.76 5.85 -16.30
C ASN A 623 -28.83 5.40 -15.30
N GLY A 624 -28.56 5.35 -14.00
CA GLY A 624 -29.37 4.56 -13.08
C GLY A 624 -28.99 3.07 -13.12
N VAL A 625 -29.71 2.22 -12.38
CA VAL A 625 -29.47 0.77 -12.36
C VAL A 625 -30.21 0.14 -13.56
N VAL A 626 -29.46 -0.34 -14.56
CA VAL A 626 -30.00 -0.88 -15.83
C VAL A 626 -29.91 -2.41 -15.86
N HIS A 627 -30.98 -3.11 -16.23
CA HIS A 627 -30.97 -4.58 -16.33
C HIS A 627 -30.11 -5.06 -17.51
N THR A 628 -28.85 -5.42 -17.23
CA THR A 628 -27.87 -5.86 -18.23
C THR A 628 -27.11 -7.12 -17.77
N ARG A 629 -26.36 -7.73 -18.69
CA ARG A 629 -25.44 -8.85 -18.39
C ARG A 629 -24.25 -8.45 -17.51
N LEU A 630 -24.09 -7.17 -17.16
CA LEU A 630 -23.02 -6.69 -16.28
C LEU A 630 -23.10 -7.34 -14.88
N TYR A 631 -24.32 -7.61 -14.38
CA TYR A 631 -24.55 -8.19 -13.06
C TYR A 631 -24.40 -9.72 -12.99
N ARG A 632 -23.89 -10.38 -14.04
CA ARG A 632 -23.83 -11.85 -14.14
C ARG A 632 -22.96 -12.50 -13.04
N HIS A 633 -22.01 -11.76 -12.47
CA HIS A 633 -21.14 -12.22 -11.39
C HIS A 633 -21.61 -11.78 -9.99
N THR A 634 -22.80 -11.17 -9.88
CA THR A 634 -23.39 -10.84 -8.57
C THR A 634 -23.83 -12.09 -7.80
N SER A 635 -24.00 -11.95 -6.48
CA SER A 635 -24.43 -13.04 -5.59
C SER A 635 -25.74 -13.70 -6.04
N TRP A 636 -25.95 -14.95 -5.63
CA TRP A 636 -27.16 -15.72 -5.99
C TRP A 636 -28.47 -15.03 -5.59
N LEU A 637 -28.50 -14.34 -4.44
CA LEU A 637 -29.64 -13.54 -3.99
C LEU A 637 -29.94 -12.38 -4.96
N ASN A 638 -28.90 -11.66 -5.39
CA ASN A 638 -29.02 -10.57 -6.36
C ASN A 638 -29.45 -11.08 -7.73
N GLN A 639 -28.97 -12.25 -8.16
CA GLN A 639 -29.42 -12.89 -9.40
C GLN A 639 -30.90 -13.31 -9.34
N ARG A 640 -31.42 -13.75 -8.17
CA ARG A 640 -32.86 -14.03 -7.99
C ARG A 640 -33.68 -12.75 -7.99
N PHE A 641 -33.20 -11.69 -7.35
CA PHE A 641 -33.84 -10.39 -7.39
C PHE A 641 -33.94 -9.87 -8.83
N LEU A 642 -32.85 -9.92 -9.60
CA LEU A 642 -32.83 -9.50 -11.01
C LEU A 642 -33.84 -10.27 -11.89
N LYS A 643 -34.18 -11.52 -11.52
CA LYS A 643 -35.17 -12.36 -12.22
C LYS A 643 -36.60 -12.20 -11.70
N SER A 644 -36.83 -11.44 -10.62
CA SER A 644 -38.15 -11.21 -10.04
C SER A 644 -39.00 -10.27 -10.89
N ALA A 645 -40.33 -10.43 -10.86
CA ALA A 645 -41.24 -9.46 -11.48
C ALA A 645 -41.12 -8.06 -10.86
N PHE A 646 -40.68 -7.97 -9.61
CA PHE A 646 -40.47 -6.71 -8.88
C PHE A 646 -39.28 -5.90 -9.44
N SER A 647 -38.25 -6.56 -9.98
CA SER A 647 -37.09 -5.86 -10.54
C SER A 647 -37.43 -5.02 -11.77
N LYS A 648 -38.48 -5.40 -12.51
CA LYS A 648 -39.00 -4.67 -13.68
C LYS A 648 -39.58 -3.29 -13.33
N TYR A 649 -39.94 -3.06 -12.07
CA TYR A 649 -40.48 -1.78 -11.60
C TYR A 649 -39.39 -0.86 -11.03
N ILE A 650 -38.17 -1.37 -10.83
CA ILE A 650 -37.06 -0.65 -10.18
C ILE A 650 -35.91 -0.39 -11.17
N LEU A 651 -35.65 -1.35 -12.06
CA LEU A 651 -34.52 -1.31 -12.98
C LEU A 651 -34.94 -0.74 -14.33
N LEU A 652 -34.10 0.13 -14.87
CA LEU A 652 -34.28 0.62 -16.24
C LEU A 652 -33.95 -0.50 -17.23
N THR A 653 -34.68 -0.51 -18.34
CA THR A 653 -34.35 -1.36 -19.48
C THR A 653 -33.10 -0.85 -20.19
N PRO A 654 -32.35 -1.70 -20.92
CA PRO A 654 -31.24 -1.26 -21.76
C PRO A 654 -31.60 -0.12 -22.71
N ALA A 655 -32.83 -0.12 -23.25
CA ALA A 655 -33.33 0.93 -24.12
C ALA A 655 -33.51 2.27 -23.40
N GLU A 656 -34.02 2.25 -22.16
CA GLU A 656 -34.13 3.46 -21.32
C GLU A 656 -32.76 3.98 -20.88
N GLY A 657 -31.82 3.08 -20.57
CA GLY A 657 -30.42 3.44 -20.33
C GLY A 657 -29.78 4.11 -21.55
N ALA A 658 -29.95 3.54 -22.74
CA ALA A 658 -29.46 4.14 -23.99
C ALA A 658 -30.10 5.50 -24.28
N ALA A 659 -31.40 5.65 -24.02
CA ALA A 659 -32.09 6.93 -24.17
C ALA A 659 -31.51 8.02 -23.26
N ASN A 660 -31.10 7.67 -22.04
CA ASN A 660 -30.46 8.61 -21.13
C ASN A 660 -29.05 9.01 -21.57
N VAL A 661 -28.23 8.07 -22.07
CA VAL A 661 -26.92 8.38 -22.67
C VAL A 661 -27.08 9.33 -23.87
N LEU A 662 -28.04 9.05 -24.75
CA LEU A 662 -28.32 9.88 -25.91
C LEU A 662 -28.85 11.25 -25.52
N TRP A 663 -29.71 11.36 -24.50
CA TRP A 663 -30.13 12.67 -24.00
C TRP A 663 -28.92 13.55 -23.61
N THR A 664 -27.91 12.94 -22.98
CA THR A 664 -26.65 13.62 -22.61
C THR A 664 -25.80 13.95 -23.81
N ALA A 665 -25.82 13.13 -24.86
CA ALA A 665 -25.16 13.44 -26.12
C ALA A 665 -25.81 14.64 -26.83
N CYS A 666 -27.14 14.66 -26.88
CA CYS A 666 -27.91 15.52 -27.76
C CYS A 666 -28.27 16.87 -27.14
N SER A 667 -28.23 17.01 -25.81
CA SER A 667 -28.70 18.22 -25.15
C SER A 667 -27.80 19.43 -25.49
N PRO A 668 -28.37 20.54 -26.01
CA PRO A 668 -27.60 21.63 -26.61
C PRO A 668 -26.85 22.51 -25.60
N ASN A 669 -27.18 22.43 -24.31
CA ASN A 669 -26.67 23.35 -23.27
C ASN A 669 -25.98 22.64 -22.08
N LEU A 670 -25.36 21.48 -22.32
CA LEU A 670 -24.60 20.79 -21.26
C LEU A 670 -23.18 21.34 -21.14
N ARG A 671 -22.80 21.64 -19.89
CA ARG A 671 -21.44 22.04 -19.50
C ARG A 671 -20.48 20.88 -19.75
N SER A 672 -19.30 21.18 -20.31
CA SER A 672 -18.21 20.21 -20.43
C SER A 672 -17.58 19.94 -19.06
N GLY A 673 -17.15 18.69 -18.81
CA GLY A 673 -16.54 18.32 -17.53
C GLY A 673 -17.55 18.16 -16.39
N ALA A 674 -18.83 17.98 -16.71
CA ALA A 674 -19.90 17.84 -15.74
C ALA A 674 -20.36 16.38 -15.60
N TYR A 675 -20.86 16.06 -14.40
CA TYR A 675 -21.47 14.78 -14.08
C TYR A 675 -22.99 14.90 -14.12
N TYR A 676 -23.63 14.00 -14.86
CA TYR A 676 -25.07 14.01 -15.08
C TYR A 676 -25.67 12.70 -14.60
N GLU A 677 -26.71 12.78 -13.77
CA GLU A 677 -27.48 11.63 -13.31
C GLU A 677 -28.94 11.87 -13.65
N ASN A 678 -29.56 10.92 -14.34
CA ASN A 678 -30.97 11.01 -14.75
C ASN A 678 -31.28 12.41 -15.31
N GLY A 679 -30.48 12.87 -16.27
CA GLY A 679 -30.63 14.14 -16.99
C GLY A 679 -30.62 15.41 -16.14
N ILE A 680 -29.99 15.39 -14.97
CA ILE A 680 -29.74 16.56 -14.12
C ILE A 680 -28.23 16.62 -13.85
N GLU A 681 -27.64 17.81 -13.91
CA GLU A 681 -26.26 18.01 -13.47
C GLU A 681 -26.20 17.85 -11.95
N VAL A 682 -25.34 16.97 -11.47
CA VAL A 682 -25.18 16.70 -10.03
C VAL A 682 -23.81 17.15 -9.59
N SER A 683 -23.76 17.95 -8.53
CA SER A 683 -22.49 18.29 -7.87
C SER A 683 -21.98 17.06 -7.13
N LEU A 684 -20.78 16.60 -7.49
CA LEU A 684 -20.13 15.50 -6.79
C LEU A 684 -19.89 15.89 -5.31
N PRO A 685 -20.13 14.98 -4.34
CA PRO A 685 -19.79 15.24 -2.95
C PRO A 685 -18.29 15.56 -2.83
N LYS A 686 -17.95 16.61 -2.07
CA LYS A 686 -16.56 16.93 -1.70
C LYS A 686 -15.99 15.86 -0.77
N MET A 687 -15.68 14.69 -1.29
CA MET A 687 -14.62 13.86 -0.70
C MET A 687 -13.30 14.44 -1.17
N GLY A 688 -12.30 14.52 -0.29
CA GLY A 688 -11.04 15.28 -0.47
C GLY A 688 -10.08 14.76 -1.55
N ILE A 689 -10.58 14.18 -2.63
CA ILE A 689 -9.87 13.59 -3.77
C ILE A 689 -10.52 14.12 -5.06
N VAL A 690 -10.67 15.44 -5.14
CA VAL A 690 -10.80 16.13 -6.43
C VAL A 690 -9.64 17.11 -6.48
N ASP A 691 -8.43 16.56 -6.41
CA ASP A 691 -7.26 17.32 -6.76
C ASP A 691 -7.00 17.07 -8.24
N ASP A 692 -7.05 18.13 -9.04
CA ASP A 692 -6.71 18.05 -10.46
C ASP A 692 -5.26 17.52 -10.62
N GLU A 693 -4.40 17.68 -9.61
CA GLU A 693 -3.06 17.08 -9.54
C GLU A 693 -3.06 15.55 -9.42
N GLU A 694 -3.92 14.92 -8.60
CA GLU A 694 -3.99 13.45 -8.51
C GLU A 694 -4.56 12.83 -9.79
N ALA A 695 -5.56 13.50 -10.38
CA ALA A 695 -6.07 13.17 -11.71
C ALA A 695 -4.97 13.29 -12.78
N LEU A 696 -4.16 14.35 -12.73
CA LEU A 696 -3.02 14.56 -13.62
C LEU A 696 -1.91 13.52 -13.40
N GLN A 697 -1.63 13.13 -12.14
CA GLN A 697 -0.63 12.12 -11.81
C GLN A 697 -1.05 10.73 -12.33
N LEU A 698 -2.32 10.36 -12.15
CA LEU A 698 -2.90 9.16 -12.77
C LEU A 698 -2.79 9.19 -14.32
N PHE A 699 -2.83 10.39 -14.92
CA PHE A 699 -2.69 10.60 -16.36
C PHE A 699 -1.22 10.59 -16.85
N LEU A 700 -0.29 11.12 -16.06
CA LEU A 700 1.13 11.33 -16.42
C LEU A 700 2.02 10.12 -16.14
N VAL A 701 1.64 9.22 -15.23
CA VAL A 701 2.36 7.95 -14.96
C VAL A 701 2.48 7.06 -16.21
N LYS A 702 1.79 7.37 -17.31
CA LYS A 702 1.84 6.61 -18.58
C LYS A 702 2.53 7.29 -19.75
N ARG A 703 3.19 8.44 -19.56
CA ARG A 703 3.96 9.09 -20.63
C ARG A 703 5.45 8.71 -20.68
N ASN A 704 5.95 7.95 -19.71
CA ASN A 704 7.33 7.47 -19.63
C ASN A 704 7.41 5.96 -19.82
#